data_AF-A0A817G5T5-F1
#
_entry.id   AF-A0A817G5T5-F1
#
_cell.length_a   1.000
_cell.length_b   1.000
_cell.length_c   1.000
_cell.angle_alpha   90.00
_cell.angle_beta   90.00
_cell.angle_gamma   90.00
#
_symmetry.space_group_name_H-M   'P 1'
#
loop_
_entity.id
_entity.type
_entity.pdbx_description
1 polymer ?
#
loop_
_entity_poly.entity_id
_entity_poly.type
_entity_poly.pdbx_seq_one_letter_code
_entity_poly.pdbx_strand_id
1 'polypeptide(L)'
;MSMSHVEKNISLEKLNTYGVNATARYFIRVNSEEDLIKIFNDPYLTNIDQKLVLGGGSNLLFVDEYFNGLIIYMCIKGFTNLMNDEENKKVTLRVGAGEKWMDLITYTIQHKYNGLEYLAGIPGTVGGAPVQNISAYGVELSDAFLECRVFDTENKCFVIFDKDTCRFAYRTSIFKQNNNNGDRIRYIITDVTFELSKSSSEYIDLQSKNIIKEIIQRRSLKLPDPWLHVGNAGSFFLNPIITNDEYEKIKQQEQNDIPHYLLSNNRIKLLAGWLIERCNWKGKNLRTAGTWHSHANILINNGSKNGYDLWALAKEIRTSVEKQFYIRLEPEVNILRIFKPIKNMISSKLIINKNHLWKHENKIRTIHIPSDKNVCVHLLFAAIGLRQIVCFKDGFFENNCLDVTRILQWIDDYNIADIYFYNNQSLKIIPNKYKLTDLTSASFSRASIDIAGNTLLTYGIVRCIKLGGCQFTHRPIDGHLNLLVALGGYSDDGETFYLKKDWNNCNDDFEFDCRTKNGISSVGLTIHALLSCCALPNHIQCKLTYVALEISVQTVITLASQYRPMIVNHSERIIIFEKNHLYSNHDLVLEHIPIDQIYLFTMCSFAAMLQFKFIINNFEYDQCITEYLKSIMLININDTNQNIIIDGKTSFTHNQNDRHKLICDIYPNGLPTDISPILTALFIARNISFELIDYIYDKRNTQCKEFTKLGYEIITDGNKILYNRKKQDKKPCKDLFAHDIRSGVAVLLLALYYVNTNQWNKNNEIIIHQYEQIQRGYGNLLHLKLSEFGFDVRVIHE
;
A
#
# COMPACT_ATOMS: atom_id res chain seq x y z
N MET A 1 12.66 12.62 33.28
CA MET A 1 12.29 14.05 33.10
C MET A 1 10.94 14.10 32.38
N SER A 2 10.16 15.18 32.53
CA SER A 2 8.77 15.24 32.07
C SER A 2 8.60 15.28 30.55
N MET A 3 7.51 14.70 30.04
CA MET A 3 7.07 14.78 28.62
C MET A 3 6.64 16.20 28.17
N SER A 4 7.07 17.26 28.86
CA SER A 4 6.50 18.62 28.76
C SER A 4 6.75 19.36 27.43
N HIS A 5 7.49 18.76 26.50
CA HIS A 5 7.82 19.34 25.19
C HIS A 5 7.49 18.43 23.99
N VAL A 6 6.83 17.29 24.23
CA VAL A 6 6.42 16.36 23.17
C VAL A 6 4.91 16.47 22.96
N GLU A 7 4.53 17.20 21.92
CA GLU A 7 3.14 17.25 21.46
C GLU A 7 2.78 15.92 20.74
N LYS A 8 1.49 15.56 20.74
CA LYS A 8 0.98 14.34 20.13
C LYS A 8 -0.22 14.64 19.22
N ASN A 9 -0.37 13.86 18.16
CA ASN A 9 -1.45 13.99 17.18
C ASN A 9 -1.60 15.42 16.62
N ILE A 10 -0.47 16.04 16.24
CA ILE A 10 -0.43 17.40 15.70
C ILE A 10 -0.73 17.39 14.20
N SER A 11 -1.69 18.21 13.77
CA SER A 11 -1.92 18.46 12.35
C SER A 11 -0.73 19.18 11.71
N LEU A 12 -0.29 18.64 10.59
CA LEU A 12 0.80 19.14 9.75
C LEU A 12 0.28 19.94 8.56
N GLU A 13 -1.04 20.15 8.43
CA GLU A 13 -1.68 20.87 7.32
C GLU A 13 -1.07 22.27 7.12
N LYS A 14 -0.82 22.99 8.22
CA LYS A 14 -0.17 24.32 8.22
C LYS A 14 1.36 24.28 8.24
N LEU A 15 1.94 23.08 8.17
CA LEU A 15 3.38 22.81 8.21
C LEU A 15 3.88 22.08 6.95
N ASN A 16 3.05 21.97 5.92
CA ASN A 16 3.44 21.53 4.58
C ASN A 16 2.84 22.45 3.52
N THR A 17 3.63 22.86 2.52
CA THR A 17 3.18 23.86 1.52
C THR A 17 2.15 23.31 0.53
N TYR A 18 1.89 22.00 0.54
CA TYR A 18 0.77 21.41 -0.19
C TYR A 18 -0.58 21.64 0.49
N GLY A 19 -0.62 21.97 1.78
CA GLY A 19 -1.85 22.09 2.55
C GLY A 19 -2.63 20.77 2.66
N VAL A 20 -1.97 19.61 2.51
CA VAL A 20 -2.64 18.31 2.71
C VAL A 20 -2.81 18.04 4.21
N ASN A 21 -3.94 17.45 4.58
CA ASN A 21 -4.21 17.09 5.97
C ASN A 21 -3.44 15.80 6.31
N ALA A 22 -2.44 15.95 7.16
CA ALA A 22 -1.66 14.85 7.73
C ALA A 22 -1.45 15.10 9.21
N THR A 23 -1.44 14.05 10.03
CA THR A 23 -1.29 14.16 11.50
C THR A 23 -0.04 13.42 11.97
N ALA A 24 0.82 14.07 12.74
CA ALA A 24 2.00 13.44 13.36
C ALA A 24 1.68 12.82 14.70
N ARG A 25 2.11 11.56 14.93
CA ARG A 25 1.98 10.90 16.23
C ARG A 25 2.75 11.64 17.34
N TYR A 26 3.98 12.05 17.08
CA TYR A 26 4.78 12.88 17.98
C TYR A 26 5.35 14.10 17.25
N PHE A 27 5.42 15.23 17.94
CA PHE A 27 5.93 16.49 17.42
C PHE A 27 6.74 17.21 18.50
N ILE A 28 7.94 17.68 18.17
CA ILE A 28 8.83 18.43 19.08
C ILE A 28 9.39 19.63 18.33
N ARG A 29 9.42 20.81 18.97
CA ARG A 29 10.15 21.99 18.48
C ARG A 29 11.55 22.01 19.07
N VAL A 30 12.56 22.19 18.22
CA VAL A 30 13.98 22.31 18.59
C VAL A 30 14.37 23.77 18.55
N ASN A 31 14.57 24.40 19.71
CA ASN A 31 14.90 25.83 19.80
C ASN A 31 16.39 26.05 20.09
N SER A 32 17.08 25.06 20.65
CA SER A 32 18.53 25.08 20.87
C SER A 32 19.19 23.73 20.57
N GLU A 33 20.53 23.71 20.58
CA GLU A 33 21.31 22.48 20.42
C GLU A 33 21.10 21.50 21.59
N GLU A 34 20.85 21.97 22.82
CA GLU A 34 20.54 21.08 23.94
C GLU A 34 19.23 20.32 23.75
N ASP A 35 18.28 20.84 22.97
CA ASP A 35 17.04 20.10 22.68
C ASP A 35 17.32 18.84 21.85
N LEU A 36 18.26 18.88 20.90
CA LEU A 36 18.70 17.68 20.17
C LEU A 36 19.38 16.67 21.10
N ILE A 37 20.27 17.15 21.99
CA ILE A 37 20.91 16.29 23.00
C ILE A 37 19.85 15.61 23.88
N LYS A 38 18.81 16.34 24.32
CA LYS A 38 17.70 15.78 25.11
C LYS A 38 16.91 14.73 24.31
N ILE A 39 16.52 15.04 23.07
CA ILE A 39 15.74 14.13 22.20
C ILE A 39 16.47 12.80 21.97
N PHE A 40 17.77 12.85 21.64
CA PHE A 40 18.55 11.66 21.31
C PHE A 40 19.21 10.98 22.53
N ASN A 41 19.10 11.55 23.73
CA ASN A 41 19.38 10.85 24.99
C ASN A 41 18.14 10.27 25.66
N ASP A 42 16.92 10.66 25.25
CA ASP A 42 15.69 10.01 25.67
C ASP A 42 15.53 8.65 24.96
N PRO A 43 15.51 7.51 25.68
CA PRO A 43 15.39 6.19 25.06
C PRO A 43 14.05 5.98 24.34
N TYR A 44 12.96 6.60 24.81
CA TYR A 44 11.64 6.47 24.21
C TYR A 44 11.60 7.15 22.85
N LEU A 45 12.11 8.40 22.76
CA LEU A 45 12.17 9.14 21.50
C LEU A 45 13.20 8.55 20.53
N THR A 46 14.33 8.06 21.06
CA THR A 46 15.37 7.39 20.26
C THR A 46 14.83 6.13 19.59
N ASN A 47 13.98 5.36 20.27
CA ASN A 47 13.39 4.10 19.76
C ASN A 47 12.21 4.27 18.79
N ILE A 48 11.79 5.50 18.45
CA ILE A 48 10.79 5.71 17.39
C ILE A 48 11.47 5.52 16.03
N ASP A 49 11.12 4.48 15.27
CA ASP A 49 11.70 4.19 13.94
C ASP A 49 11.67 5.42 13.02
N GLN A 50 10.47 5.91 12.70
CA GLN A 50 10.28 7.00 11.75
C GLN A 50 10.51 8.35 12.42
N LYS A 51 11.50 9.10 11.92
CA LYS A 51 11.81 10.45 12.36
C LYS A 51 11.99 11.36 11.15
N LEU A 52 11.40 12.55 11.18
CA LEU A 52 11.50 13.53 10.11
C LEU A 52 11.87 14.89 10.68
N VAL A 53 13.00 15.44 10.22
CA VAL A 53 13.33 16.85 10.48
C VAL A 53 12.50 17.73 9.54
N LEU A 54 11.75 18.66 10.11
CA LEU A 54 10.84 19.54 9.39
C LEU A 54 11.29 21.00 9.52
N GLY A 55 11.67 21.59 8.39
CA GLY A 55 11.79 23.04 8.23
C GLY A 55 10.47 23.65 7.77
N GLY A 56 10.50 24.50 6.75
CA GLY A 56 9.29 25.16 6.20
C GLY A 56 8.31 24.27 5.41
N GLY A 57 8.48 22.94 5.40
CA GLY A 57 7.56 22.00 4.74
C GLY A 57 7.43 22.14 3.22
N SER A 58 8.39 22.78 2.55
CA SER A 58 8.29 23.23 1.15
C SER A 58 8.73 22.24 0.07
N ASN A 59 9.26 21.07 0.46
CA ASN A 59 9.73 20.03 -0.46
C ASN A 59 9.35 18.61 0.03
N LEU A 60 8.10 18.43 0.45
CA LEU A 60 7.59 17.12 0.87
C LEU A 60 6.13 16.92 0.47
N LEU A 61 5.70 15.67 0.41
CA LEU A 61 4.31 15.27 0.22
C LEU A 61 3.97 14.17 1.23
N PHE A 62 3.09 14.47 2.20
CA PHE A 62 2.43 13.45 3.02
C PHE A 62 1.34 12.78 2.18
N VAL A 63 1.60 11.57 1.69
CA VAL A 63 0.61 10.83 0.87
C VAL A 63 -0.51 10.28 1.74
N ASP A 64 -0.14 9.79 2.92
CA ASP A 64 -1.05 9.19 3.91
C ASP A 64 -1.39 10.20 5.03
N GLU A 65 -2.60 10.09 5.59
CA GLU A 65 -3.18 11.07 6.53
C GLU A 65 -2.57 10.99 7.95
N TYR A 66 -1.76 9.97 8.26
CA TYR A 66 -1.12 9.79 9.58
C TYR A 66 0.37 9.43 9.44
N PHE A 67 1.23 10.25 10.03
CA PHE A 67 2.66 10.00 10.16
C PHE A 67 2.93 9.36 11.53
N ASN A 68 3.11 8.03 11.56
CA ASN A 68 3.33 7.23 12.77
C ASN A 68 4.78 7.33 13.29
N GLY A 69 5.29 8.56 13.42
CA GLY A 69 6.67 8.85 13.78
C GLY A 69 6.82 10.16 14.56
N LEU A 70 8.07 10.59 14.71
CA LEU A 70 8.46 11.83 15.37
C LEU A 70 8.81 12.91 14.34
N ILE A 71 8.06 14.02 14.36
CA ILE A 71 8.44 15.26 13.69
C ILE A 71 9.36 16.07 14.61
N ILE A 72 10.56 16.37 14.11
CA ILE A 72 11.53 17.25 14.75
C ILE A 72 11.48 18.59 14.00
N TYR A 73 10.69 19.54 14.51
CA TYR A 73 10.48 20.84 13.88
C TYR A 73 11.59 21.82 14.26
N MET A 74 12.36 22.28 13.27
CA MET A 74 13.57 23.07 13.51
C MET A 74 13.24 24.56 13.72
N CYS A 75 13.60 25.09 14.89
CA CYS A 75 13.35 26.48 15.31
C CYS A 75 14.62 27.22 15.80
N ILE A 76 15.81 26.64 15.67
CA ILE A 76 17.08 27.32 15.99
C ILE A 76 17.24 28.52 15.04
N LYS A 77 17.35 29.73 15.60
CA LYS A 77 17.32 31.01 14.90
C LYS A 77 18.52 31.88 15.26
N GLY A 78 18.68 33.00 14.55
CA GLY A 78 19.73 33.99 14.77
C GLY A 78 20.69 34.16 13.59
N PHE A 79 21.30 35.34 13.54
CA PHE A 79 22.29 35.77 12.56
C PHE A 79 23.55 36.21 13.32
N THR A 80 24.69 35.60 13.01
CA THR A 80 25.96 35.87 13.69
C THR A 80 27.05 36.12 12.65
N ASN A 81 27.55 37.35 12.56
CA ASN A 81 28.77 37.66 11.82
C ASN A 81 29.97 37.08 12.59
N LEU A 82 30.67 36.12 11.98
CA LEU A 82 31.88 35.51 12.54
C LEU A 82 33.14 36.30 12.17
N MET A 83 33.17 36.88 10.97
CA MET A 83 34.31 37.64 10.46
C MET A 83 33.85 38.71 9.47
N ASN A 84 34.45 39.90 9.54
CA ASN A 84 34.37 40.94 8.52
C ASN A 84 35.80 41.24 8.07
N ASP A 85 36.17 40.79 6.87
CA ASP A 85 37.41 41.15 6.21
C ASP A 85 37.13 42.38 5.34
N GLU A 86 37.45 43.56 5.87
CA GLU A 86 37.26 44.84 5.17
C GLU A 86 38.24 45.03 3.99
N GLU A 87 39.39 44.35 4.00
CA GLU A 87 40.43 44.47 2.97
C GLU A 87 40.03 43.70 1.71
N ASN A 88 39.67 42.42 1.87
CA ASN A 88 39.15 41.57 0.78
C ASN A 88 37.64 41.73 0.56
N LYS A 89 36.96 42.54 1.37
CA LYS A 89 35.50 42.77 1.34
C LYS A 89 34.70 41.48 1.46
N LYS A 90 35.12 40.58 2.35
CA LYS A 90 34.44 39.31 2.65
C LYS A 90 33.76 39.35 4.01
N VAL A 91 32.65 38.64 4.14
CA VAL A 91 31.89 38.50 5.38
C VAL A 91 31.52 37.04 5.58
N THR A 92 31.80 36.52 6.77
CA THR A 92 31.42 35.17 7.17
C THR A 92 30.19 35.25 8.09
N LEU A 93 29.04 34.82 7.60
CA LEU A 93 27.75 34.92 8.27
C LEU A 93 27.19 33.53 8.63
N ARG A 94 27.08 33.23 9.92
CA ARG A 94 26.41 32.02 10.44
C ARG A 94 24.94 32.32 10.73
N VAL A 95 24.06 31.40 10.33
CA VAL A 95 22.60 31.57 10.38
C VAL A 95 21.91 30.30 10.87
N GLY A 96 21.02 30.44 11.86
CA GLY A 96 20.29 29.32 12.44
C GLY A 96 19.40 28.56 11.44
N ALA A 97 19.39 27.23 11.53
CA ALA A 97 18.73 26.33 10.58
C ALA A 97 17.20 26.53 10.46
N GLY A 98 16.57 27.09 11.48
CA GLY A 98 15.13 27.43 11.53
C GLY A 98 14.79 28.84 11.04
N GLU A 99 15.76 29.65 10.60
CA GLU A 99 15.45 30.90 9.90
C GLU A 99 14.80 30.63 8.54
N LYS A 100 13.86 31.48 8.13
CA LYS A 100 13.27 31.38 6.78
C LYS A 100 14.30 31.86 5.76
N TRP A 101 14.34 31.20 4.61
CA TRP A 101 15.25 31.58 3.54
C TRP A 101 15.09 33.04 3.10
N MET A 102 13.85 33.52 2.97
CA MET A 102 13.57 34.91 2.60
C MET A 102 13.92 35.95 3.68
N ASP A 103 13.95 35.55 4.94
CA ASP A 103 14.37 36.43 6.04
C ASP A 103 15.89 36.65 5.95
N LEU A 104 16.67 35.61 5.59
CA LEU A 104 18.10 35.73 5.26
C LEU A 104 18.35 36.61 4.01
N ILE A 105 17.59 36.43 2.92
CA ILE A 105 17.71 37.32 1.75
C ILE A 105 17.40 38.78 2.12
N THR A 106 16.46 39.02 3.02
CA THR A 106 16.15 40.37 3.52
C THR A 106 17.30 40.93 4.36
N TYR A 107 17.89 40.10 5.23
CA TYR A 107 19.03 40.45 6.05
C TYR A 107 20.26 40.85 5.21
N THR A 108 20.60 40.07 4.17
CA THR A 108 21.74 40.40 3.30
C THR A 108 21.55 41.73 2.56
N ILE A 109 20.33 42.05 2.10
CA ILE A 109 20.01 43.36 1.50
C ILE A 109 20.21 44.50 2.51
N GLN A 110 19.75 44.33 3.76
CA GLN A 110 19.86 45.35 4.81
C GLN A 110 21.32 45.61 5.20
N HIS A 111 22.12 44.56 5.28
CA HIS A 111 23.54 44.62 5.66
C HIS A 111 24.51 44.80 4.49
N LYS A 112 24.01 44.94 3.25
CA LYS A 112 24.81 45.14 2.01
C LYS A 112 25.76 43.97 1.71
N TYR A 113 25.27 42.75 1.89
CA TYR A 113 25.98 41.51 1.56
C TYR A 113 25.44 40.91 0.26
N ASN A 114 26.35 40.50 -0.63
CA ASN A 114 26.05 39.87 -1.92
C ASN A 114 26.56 38.42 -1.95
N GLY A 115 25.97 37.58 -2.80
CA GLY A 115 26.25 36.14 -2.94
C GLY A 115 25.00 35.25 -2.93
N LEU A 116 23.81 35.76 -2.58
CA LEU A 116 22.56 35.00 -2.43
C LEU A 116 21.35 35.55 -3.22
N GLU A 117 21.53 36.68 -3.92
CA GLU A 117 20.51 37.36 -4.74
C GLU A 117 19.78 36.42 -5.71
N TYR A 118 20.52 35.58 -6.45
CA TYR A 118 19.95 34.65 -7.43
C TYR A 118 19.09 33.52 -6.83
N LEU A 119 19.22 33.28 -5.52
CA LEU A 119 18.44 32.31 -4.75
C LEU A 119 17.18 32.94 -4.11
N ALA A 120 16.85 34.20 -4.41
CA ALA A 120 15.66 34.85 -3.91
C ALA A 120 14.35 34.18 -4.37
N GLY A 121 13.32 34.24 -3.52
CA GLY A 121 11.99 33.67 -3.76
C GLY A 121 11.92 32.15 -3.61
N ILE A 122 12.94 31.48 -3.06
CA ILE A 122 12.90 30.05 -2.73
C ILE A 122 12.21 29.86 -1.35
N PRO A 123 11.17 29.01 -1.25
CA PRO A 123 10.47 28.77 0.02
C PRO A 123 11.20 27.72 0.87
N GLY A 124 11.21 27.92 2.19
CA GLY A 124 11.77 26.98 3.16
C GLY A 124 12.61 27.66 4.23
N THR A 125 13.46 26.88 4.89
CA THR A 125 14.38 27.36 5.95
C THR A 125 15.83 27.19 5.53
N VAL A 126 16.71 27.94 6.20
CA VAL A 126 18.18 27.90 5.98
C VAL A 126 18.74 26.48 6.14
N GLY A 127 18.33 25.72 7.16
CA GLY A 127 18.79 24.34 7.33
C GLY A 127 18.23 23.35 6.28
N GLY A 128 17.13 23.70 5.60
CA GLY A 128 16.61 22.93 4.48
C GLY A 128 17.36 23.17 3.17
N ALA A 129 18.06 24.30 3.05
CA ALA A 129 18.75 24.69 1.82
C ALA A 129 19.90 23.72 1.44
N PRO A 130 20.82 23.31 2.34
CA PRO A 130 21.89 22.36 2.01
C PRO A 130 21.37 20.97 1.62
N VAL A 131 20.25 20.52 2.20
CA VAL A 131 19.75 19.15 2.02
C VAL A 131 19.59 18.80 0.54
N GLN A 132 19.12 19.73 -0.27
CA GLN A 132 18.96 19.56 -1.71
C GLN A 132 19.81 20.51 -2.55
N ASN A 133 20.83 21.15 -1.99
CA ASN A 133 21.67 22.15 -2.67
C ASN A 133 20.81 23.10 -3.54
N ILE A 134 19.98 23.93 -2.90
CA ILE A 134 19.01 24.76 -3.61
C ILE A 134 19.71 25.59 -4.70
N SER A 135 19.11 25.65 -5.89
CA SER A 135 19.68 26.39 -7.01
C SER A 135 18.61 27.02 -7.90
N ALA A 136 18.90 28.22 -8.37
CA ALA A 136 18.05 29.00 -9.26
C ALA A 136 18.91 29.96 -10.09
N TYR A 137 18.47 30.28 -11.31
CA TYR A 137 19.12 31.25 -12.21
C TYR A 137 20.62 31.01 -12.50
N GLY A 138 21.10 29.77 -12.34
CA GLY A 138 22.48 29.38 -12.62
C GLY A 138 23.41 29.37 -11.39
N VAL A 139 22.92 29.80 -10.22
CA VAL A 139 23.65 29.78 -8.94
C VAL A 139 23.10 28.67 -8.05
N GLU A 140 23.99 27.97 -7.35
CA GLU A 140 23.65 26.96 -6.33
C GLU A 140 24.06 27.43 -4.93
N LEU A 141 23.42 26.89 -3.89
CA LEU A 141 23.78 27.20 -2.50
C LEU A 141 25.27 26.98 -2.22
N SER A 142 25.83 25.94 -2.83
CA SER A 142 27.24 25.57 -2.67
C SER A 142 28.22 26.68 -3.07
N ASP A 143 27.79 27.66 -3.86
CA ASP A 143 28.64 28.76 -4.35
C ASP A 143 28.94 29.80 -3.25
N ALA A 144 28.05 29.94 -2.27
CA ALA A 144 28.22 30.82 -1.09
C ALA A 144 28.37 30.05 0.24
N PHE A 145 28.20 28.73 0.22
CA PHE A 145 28.34 27.87 1.39
C PHE A 145 29.80 27.72 1.82
N LEU A 146 30.09 27.95 3.10
CA LEU A 146 31.39 27.68 3.71
C LEU A 146 31.36 26.36 4.49
N GLU A 147 30.50 26.29 5.51
CA GLU A 147 30.35 25.13 6.41
C GLU A 147 28.92 25.08 6.98
N CYS A 148 28.51 23.94 7.55
CA CYS A 148 27.34 23.87 8.41
C CYS A 148 27.60 23.05 9.66
N ARG A 149 26.90 23.42 10.74
CA ARG A 149 26.91 22.68 11.99
C ARG A 149 25.82 21.62 11.99
N VAL A 150 26.20 20.41 12.38
CA VAL A 150 25.40 19.20 12.21
C VAL A 150 25.43 18.37 13.49
N PHE A 151 24.27 17.95 13.98
CA PHE A 151 24.17 16.89 14.98
C PHE A 151 24.18 15.52 14.26
N ASP A 152 25.18 14.69 14.55
CA ASP A 152 25.18 13.26 14.17
C ASP A 152 24.39 12.48 15.23
N THR A 153 23.24 11.91 14.83
CA THR A 153 22.31 11.21 15.72
C THR A 153 22.82 9.84 16.17
N GLU A 154 23.78 9.26 15.46
CA GLU A 154 24.38 7.96 15.78
C GLU A 154 25.50 8.14 16.82
N ASN A 155 26.36 9.14 16.60
CA ASN A 155 27.45 9.49 17.50
C ASN A 155 27.02 10.42 18.65
N LYS A 156 25.80 10.98 18.57
CA LYS A 156 25.19 11.92 19.53
C LYS A 156 26.05 13.16 19.82
N CYS A 157 26.76 13.64 18.80
CA CYS A 157 27.69 14.76 18.92
C CYS A 157 27.46 15.79 17.79
N PHE A 158 27.99 16.99 18.00
CA PHE A 158 28.01 18.03 16.98
C PHE A 158 29.31 17.98 16.19
N VAL A 159 29.19 18.03 14.87
CA VAL A 159 30.27 18.07 13.90
C VAL A 159 30.08 19.26 12.95
N ILE A 160 31.17 19.70 12.33
CA ILE A 160 31.14 20.72 11.27
C ILE A 160 31.37 20.00 9.94
N PHE A 161 30.50 20.23 8.96
CA PHE A 161 30.65 19.73 7.60
C PHE A 161 30.99 20.90 6.67
N ASP A 162 32.16 20.81 6.04
CA ASP A 162 32.57 21.69 4.94
C ASP A 162 31.87 21.30 3.62
N LYS A 163 32.16 22.06 2.55
CA LYS A 163 31.57 21.87 1.21
C LYS A 163 31.82 20.46 0.65
N ASP A 164 33.02 19.90 0.85
CA ASP A 164 33.41 18.58 0.34
C ASP A 164 32.73 17.46 1.12
N THR A 165 32.65 17.58 2.44
CA THR A 165 31.93 16.64 3.32
C THR A 165 30.43 16.63 3.04
N CYS A 166 29.86 17.78 2.70
CA CYS A 166 28.46 17.89 2.28
C CYS A 166 28.14 17.19 0.96
N ARG A 167 29.14 16.94 0.10
CA ARG A 167 29.01 16.26 -1.20
C ARG A 167 27.87 16.82 -2.06
N PHE A 168 27.82 18.14 -2.21
CA PHE A 168 26.79 18.80 -3.01
C PHE A 168 26.87 18.38 -4.48
N ALA A 169 25.70 18.15 -5.07
CA ALA A 169 25.51 17.98 -6.50
C ALA A 169 24.11 18.49 -6.89
N TYR A 170 23.72 18.34 -8.16
CA TYR A 170 22.41 18.77 -8.63
C TYR A 170 21.29 18.13 -7.80
N ARG A 171 20.57 18.97 -7.03
CA ARG A 171 19.42 18.59 -6.17
C ARG A 171 19.67 17.53 -5.10
N THR A 172 20.93 17.32 -4.70
CA THR A 172 21.30 16.30 -3.71
C THR A 172 22.53 16.67 -2.88
N SER A 173 22.68 16.00 -1.75
CA SER A 173 23.78 16.15 -0.78
C SER A 173 23.90 14.87 0.07
N ILE A 174 24.94 14.79 0.90
CA ILE A 174 25.06 13.74 1.93
C ILE A 174 23.85 13.67 2.87
N PHE A 175 23.15 14.79 3.10
CA PHE A 175 21.97 14.86 3.98
C PHE A 175 20.74 14.20 3.34
N LYS A 176 20.55 14.35 2.02
CA LYS A 176 19.45 13.68 1.29
C LYS A 176 19.76 12.20 1.07
N GLN A 177 21.02 11.84 0.79
CA GLN A 177 21.45 10.46 0.60
C GLN A 177 21.34 9.60 1.88
N ASN A 178 21.55 10.18 3.06
CA ASN A 178 21.43 9.47 4.35
C ASN A 178 20.05 9.63 5.03
N ASN A 179 19.04 10.12 4.31
CA ASN A 179 17.69 10.29 4.83
C ASN A 179 16.70 9.52 3.94
N ASN A 180 16.43 8.26 4.31
CA ASN A 180 15.58 7.33 3.58
C ASN A 180 14.08 7.69 3.75
N ASN A 181 13.65 8.84 3.23
CA ASN A 181 12.26 9.33 3.26
C ASN A 181 11.59 9.27 4.67
N GLY A 182 12.38 9.48 5.74
CA GLY A 182 11.92 9.43 7.13
C GLY A 182 12.16 8.12 7.90
N ASP A 183 12.69 7.05 7.27
CA ASP A 183 12.98 5.78 7.96
C ASP A 183 14.23 5.83 8.87
N ARG A 184 15.19 6.73 8.60
CA ARG A 184 16.38 6.99 9.44
C ARG A 184 16.92 8.38 9.13
N ILE A 185 17.15 9.17 10.18
CA ILE A 185 17.88 10.45 10.08
C ILE A 185 19.22 10.31 10.78
N ARG A 186 20.31 10.52 10.05
CA ARG A 186 21.66 10.53 10.62
C ARG A 186 22.17 11.93 10.98
N TYR A 187 21.86 12.91 10.14
CA TYR A 187 22.44 14.26 10.23
C TYR A 187 21.34 15.31 10.33
N ILE A 188 21.43 16.18 11.33
CA ILE A 188 20.47 17.28 11.57
C ILE A 188 21.25 18.59 11.59
N ILE A 189 21.01 19.46 10.60
CA ILE A 189 21.68 20.77 10.49
C ILE A 189 21.10 21.73 11.53
N THR A 190 21.95 22.39 12.33
CA THR A 190 21.56 23.37 13.36
C THR A 190 21.88 24.81 12.97
N ASP A 191 22.96 25.04 12.22
CA ASP A 191 23.26 26.31 11.56
C ASP A 191 24.00 26.10 10.22
N VAL A 192 23.97 27.12 9.37
CA VAL A 192 24.71 27.18 8.11
C VAL A 192 25.52 28.47 8.09
N THR A 193 26.78 28.37 7.68
CA THR A 193 27.72 29.49 7.57
C THR A 193 28.03 29.76 6.09
N PHE A 194 27.88 31.02 5.70
CA PHE A 194 28.08 31.51 4.35
C PHE A 194 29.32 32.41 4.28
N GLU A 195 30.07 32.32 3.17
CA GLU A 195 31.02 33.36 2.78
C GLU A 195 30.33 34.27 1.75
N LEU A 196 30.18 35.55 2.10
CA LEU A 196 29.51 36.56 1.30
C LEU A 196 30.48 37.70 0.99
N SER A 197 30.16 38.51 -0.02
CA SER A 197 30.92 39.73 -0.32
C SER A 197 30.21 40.98 0.21
N LYS A 198 30.97 41.86 0.87
CA LYS A 198 30.49 43.18 1.29
C LYS A 198 30.48 44.11 0.09
N SER A 199 29.36 44.79 -0.12
CA SER A 199 29.18 45.71 -1.22
C SER A 199 30.21 46.86 -1.18
N SER A 200 30.83 47.14 -2.32
CA SER A 200 31.87 48.17 -2.45
C SER A 200 31.34 49.54 -2.92
N SER A 201 30.05 49.62 -3.31
CA SER A 201 29.40 50.86 -3.74
C SER A 201 27.88 50.76 -3.67
N GLU A 202 27.20 51.91 -3.56
CA GLU A 202 25.73 51.98 -3.60
C GLU A 202 25.15 51.49 -4.95
N TYR A 203 25.91 51.57 -6.03
CA TYR A 203 25.53 51.00 -7.33
C TYR A 203 25.33 49.49 -7.26
N ILE A 204 26.24 48.77 -6.58
CA ILE A 204 26.14 47.31 -6.41
C ILE A 204 24.97 46.95 -5.49
N ASP A 205 24.72 47.73 -4.42
CA ASP A 205 23.52 47.55 -3.57
C ASP A 205 22.23 47.65 -4.38
N LEU A 206 22.14 48.66 -5.26
CA LEU A 206 21.00 48.87 -6.14
C LEU A 206 20.88 47.75 -7.18
N GLN A 207 21.99 47.28 -7.73
CA GLN A 207 22.01 46.15 -8.66
C GLN A 207 21.48 44.87 -8.00
N SER A 208 21.98 44.49 -6.82
CA SER A 208 21.50 43.31 -6.08
C SER A 208 20.02 43.42 -5.69
N LYS A 209 19.57 44.60 -5.23
CA LYS A 209 18.14 44.86 -4.97
C LYS A 209 17.27 44.71 -6.22
N ASN A 210 17.76 45.20 -7.37
CA ASN A 210 17.05 45.08 -8.64
C ASN A 210 16.99 43.62 -9.13
N ILE A 211 18.09 42.87 -9.04
CA ILE A 211 18.14 41.43 -9.36
C ILE A 211 17.11 40.66 -8.51
N ILE A 212 17.10 40.89 -7.19
CA ILE A 212 16.16 40.22 -6.27
C ILE A 212 14.70 40.55 -6.63
N LYS A 213 14.40 41.82 -6.91
CA LYS A 213 13.06 42.27 -7.33
C LYS A 213 12.64 41.63 -8.65
N GLU A 214 13.52 41.63 -9.66
CA GLU A 214 13.28 41.03 -10.97
C GLU A 214 13.08 39.50 -10.87
N ILE A 215 13.84 38.82 -10.01
CA ILE A 215 13.71 37.39 -9.74
C ILE A 215 12.38 37.08 -9.05
N ILE A 216 12.02 37.80 -7.99
CA ILE A 216 10.74 37.60 -7.30
C ILE A 216 9.57 37.82 -8.29
N GLN A 217 9.63 38.85 -9.13
CA GLN A 217 8.64 39.11 -10.18
C GLN A 217 8.59 38.02 -11.25
N ARG A 218 9.75 37.54 -11.74
CA ARG A 218 9.81 36.43 -12.71
C ARG A 218 9.30 35.11 -12.11
N ARG A 219 9.50 34.89 -10.81
CA ARG A 219 9.01 33.70 -10.10
C ARG A 219 7.49 33.78 -9.92
N SER A 220 6.93 34.90 -9.47
CA SER A 220 5.48 35.03 -9.28
C SER A 220 4.65 34.91 -10.57
N LEU A 221 5.23 35.22 -11.73
CA LEU A 221 4.61 34.99 -13.05
C LEU A 221 4.55 33.49 -13.44
N LYS A 222 5.45 32.66 -12.91
CA LYS A 222 5.61 31.25 -13.29
C LYS A 222 5.14 30.25 -12.23
N LEU A 223 5.25 30.62 -10.97
CA LEU A 223 5.06 29.77 -9.79
C LEU A 223 3.96 30.36 -8.91
N PRO A 224 2.92 29.59 -8.54
CA PRO A 224 1.94 30.05 -7.56
C PRO A 224 2.58 30.08 -6.16
N ASP A 225 2.24 31.09 -5.37
CA ASP A 225 2.57 31.08 -3.95
C ASP A 225 1.76 29.96 -3.25
N PRO A 226 2.42 29.05 -2.51
CA PRO A 226 1.75 27.90 -1.91
C PRO A 226 0.76 28.25 -0.80
N TRP A 227 0.94 29.40 -0.13
CA TRP A 227 0.12 29.82 1.01
C TRP A 227 -0.95 30.82 0.61
N LEU A 228 -0.71 31.64 -0.43
CA LEU A 228 -1.62 32.67 -0.90
C LEU A 228 -2.48 32.26 -2.10
N HIS A 229 -1.98 31.39 -2.98
CA HIS A 229 -2.67 31.05 -4.24
C HIS A 229 -3.18 29.60 -4.27
N VAL A 230 -2.27 28.62 -4.25
CA VAL A 230 -2.63 27.19 -4.31
C VAL A 230 -1.48 26.32 -3.81
N GLY A 231 -1.78 25.36 -2.93
CA GLY A 231 -0.78 24.52 -2.27
C GLY A 231 0.09 23.76 -3.27
N ASN A 232 1.42 23.90 -3.14
CA ASN A 232 2.41 23.27 -4.01
C ASN A 232 3.77 23.12 -3.32
N ALA A 233 4.64 22.26 -3.83
CA ALA A 233 6.03 22.10 -3.34
C ALA A 233 7.07 22.54 -4.40
N GLY A 234 6.75 23.52 -5.23
CA GLY A 234 7.59 23.91 -6.36
C GLY A 234 7.63 22.85 -7.47
N SER A 235 8.80 22.65 -8.06
CA SER A 235 9.02 21.64 -9.11
C SER A 235 8.91 20.24 -8.52
N PHE A 236 7.95 19.44 -9.00
CA PHE A 236 7.72 18.11 -8.46
C PHE A 236 8.81 17.11 -8.88
N PHE A 237 9.27 17.20 -10.13
CA PHE A 237 10.28 16.31 -10.69
C PHE A 237 11.62 17.01 -10.94
N LEU A 238 12.70 16.25 -10.75
CA LEU A 238 14.05 16.62 -11.18
C LEU A 238 14.12 16.73 -12.71
N ASN A 239 15.00 17.61 -13.20
CA ASN A 239 15.37 17.64 -14.60
C ASN A 239 16.25 16.40 -14.92
N PRO A 240 15.82 15.49 -15.81
CA PRO A 240 16.55 14.27 -16.10
C PRO A 240 17.86 14.57 -16.83
N ILE A 241 18.91 13.83 -16.46
CA ILE A 241 20.24 13.92 -17.06
C ILE A 241 20.52 12.63 -17.83
N ILE A 242 20.58 12.74 -19.15
CA ILE A 242 20.68 11.65 -20.12
C ILE A 242 22.02 11.69 -20.88
N THR A 243 22.27 10.68 -21.68
CA THR A 243 23.38 10.58 -22.64
C THR A 243 23.05 11.24 -23.98
N ASN A 244 24.07 11.52 -24.79
CA ASN A 244 23.87 12.01 -26.17
C ASN A 244 23.05 11.02 -27.03
N ASP A 245 23.23 9.71 -26.85
CA ASP A 245 22.52 8.68 -27.63
C ASP A 245 21.01 8.64 -27.30
N GLU A 246 20.65 8.88 -26.05
CA GLU A 246 19.25 9.04 -25.63
C GLU A 246 18.66 10.36 -26.17
N TYR A 247 19.45 11.43 -26.17
CA TYR A 247 19.03 12.73 -26.69
C TYR A 247 18.75 12.70 -28.19
N GLU A 248 19.65 12.12 -29.01
CA GLU A 248 19.45 12.05 -30.46
C GLU A 248 18.24 11.16 -30.83
N LYS A 249 17.91 10.12 -30.04
CA LYS A 249 16.65 9.35 -30.23
C LYS A 249 15.40 10.21 -30.04
N ILE A 250 15.37 11.05 -29.02
CA ILE A 250 14.24 11.97 -28.76
C ILE A 250 14.17 13.03 -29.86
N LYS A 251 15.30 13.58 -30.28
CA LYS A 251 15.43 14.56 -31.36
C LYS A 251 15.03 14.02 -32.74
N GLN A 252 15.14 12.71 -32.98
CA GLN A 252 14.59 12.06 -34.18
C GLN A 252 13.05 11.96 -34.16
N GLN A 253 12.43 11.98 -32.99
CA GLN A 253 10.98 11.88 -32.80
C GLN A 253 10.30 13.26 -32.74
N GLU A 254 11.01 14.27 -32.23
CA GLU A 254 10.49 15.63 -32.02
C GLU A 254 10.92 16.58 -33.15
N GLN A 255 9.94 17.15 -33.87
CA GLN A 255 10.18 18.09 -34.96
C GLN A 255 10.56 19.52 -34.50
N ASN A 256 10.57 19.77 -33.19
CA ASN A 256 10.84 21.07 -32.59
C ASN A 256 12.17 21.06 -31.84
N ASP A 257 12.76 22.25 -31.64
CA ASP A 257 13.94 22.38 -30.78
C ASP A 257 13.62 21.96 -29.33
N ILE A 258 14.55 21.21 -28.73
CA ILE A 258 14.40 20.60 -27.41
C ILE A 258 15.22 21.43 -26.41
N PRO A 259 14.60 22.13 -25.44
CA PRO A 259 15.34 22.95 -24.50
C PRO A 259 16.12 22.07 -23.52
N HIS A 260 17.44 22.21 -23.56
CA HIS A 260 18.40 21.39 -22.83
C HIS A 260 19.61 22.21 -22.37
N TYR A 261 20.38 21.65 -21.44
CA TYR A 261 21.70 22.15 -21.07
C TYR A 261 22.75 21.06 -21.28
N LEU A 262 23.84 21.40 -21.96
CA LEU A 262 25.04 20.57 -22.02
C LEU A 262 25.74 20.58 -20.66
N LEU A 263 26.12 19.42 -20.16
CA LEU A 263 26.94 19.24 -18.97
C LEU A 263 28.32 18.70 -19.35
N SER A 264 29.25 18.70 -18.38
CA SER A 264 30.51 17.96 -18.50
C SER A 264 30.27 16.46 -18.78
N ASN A 265 31.25 15.82 -19.43
CA ASN A 265 31.26 14.39 -19.77
C ASN A 265 30.16 13.95 -20.77
N ASN A 266 29.82 14.78 -21.77
CA ASN A 266 28.81 14.47 -22.81
C ASN A 266 27.45 14.00 -22.24
N ARG A 267 27.00 14.66 -21.17
CA ARG A 267 25.70 14.45 -20.53
C ARG A 267 24.80 15.63 -20.83
N ILE A 268 23.52 15.38 -21.08
CA ILE A 268 22.53 16.41 -21.43
C ILE A 268 21.44 16.46 -20.36
N LYS A 269 21.18 17.64 -19.81
CA LYS A 269 20.10 17.89 -18.85
C LYS A 269 18.87 18.44 -19.58
N LEU A 270 17.82 17.65 -19.68
CA LEU A 270 16.54 18.06 -20.28
C LEU A 270 15.64 18.78 -19.26
N LEU A 271 14.74 19.64 -19.73
CA LEU A 271 13.74 20.26 -18.88
C LEU A 271 12.53 19.33 -18.63
N ALA A 272 12.36 18.86 -17.39
CA ALA A 272 11.20 18.04 -17.00
C ALA A 272 9.88 18.76 -17.30
N GLY A 273 9.80 20.08 -17.06
CA GLY A 273 8.62 20.88 -17.38
C GLY A 273 8.26 20.87 -18.88
N TRP A 274 9.24 20.78 -19.78
CA TRP A 274 8.99 20.66 -21.22
C TRP A 274 8.49 19.28 -21.59
N LEU A 275 9.08 18.21 -21.04
CA LEU A 275 8.62 16.82 -21.25
C LEU A 275 7.16 16.66 -20.81
N ILE A 276 6.83 17.16 -19.62
CA ILE A 276 5.46 17.11 -19.05
C ILE A 276 4.48 17.96 -19.90
N GLU A 277 4.91 19.11 -20.42
CA GLU A 277 4.12 19.93 -21.33
C GLU A 277 3.87 19.24 -22.67
N ARG A 278 4.86 18.53 -23.24
CA ARG A 278 4.73 17.73 -24.48
C ARG A 278 3.81 16.52 -24.32
N CYS A 279 3.77 15.92 -23.13
CA CYS A 279 2.73 14.94 -22.75
C CYS A 279 1.35 15.58 -22.50
N ASN A 280 1.15 16.86 -22.84
CA ASN A 280 -0.08 17.62 -22.68
C ASN A 280 -0.59 17.72 -21.22
N TRP A 281 0.26 17.67 -20.20
CA TRP A 281 -0.20 17.73 -18.79
C TRP A 281 -0.35 19.14 -18.21
N LYS A 282 0.17 20.17 -18.88
CA LYS A 282 0.14 21.56 -18.42
C LYS A 282 -1.29 22.09 -18.25
N GLY A 283 -1.61 22.60 -17.05
CA GLY A 283 -2.95 23.09 -16.71
C GLY A 283 -4.04 22.01 -16.59
N LYS A 284 -3.69 20.71 -16.69
CA LYS A 284 -4.66 19.62 -16.48
C LYS A 284 -4.84 19.31 -15.01
N ASN A 285 -6.05 18.88 -14.67
CA ASN A 285 -6.43 18.36 -13.37
C ASN A 285 -6.68 16.85 -13.44
N LEU A 286 -6.27 16.13 -12.39
CA LEU A 286 -6.68 14.77 -12.09
C LEU A 286 -7.33 14.79 -10.70
N ARG A 287 -8.66 14.66 -10.68
CA ARG A 287 -9.48 14.81 -9.46
C ARG A 287 -9.19 16.16 -8.77
N THR A 288 -8.71 16.12 -7.52
CA THR A 288 -8.42 17.30 -6.69
C THR A 288 -6.96 17.77 -6.77
N ALA A 289 -6.14 17.14 -7.61
CA ALA A 289 -4.79 17.60 -7.95
C ALA A 289 -4.73 18.13 -9.38
N GLY A 290 -3.73 18.95 -9.71
CA GLY A 290 -3.48 19.39 -11.08
C GLY A 290 -2.04 19.83 -11.33
N THR A 291 -1.75 20.33 -12.52
CA THR A 291 -0.51 21.07 -12.79
C THR A 291 -0.80 22.55 -13.03
N TRP A 292 0.16 23.42 -12.69
CA TRP A 292 0.00 24.85 -12.85
C TRP A 292 0.01 25.27 -14.33
N HIS A 293 -0.93 26.15 -14.71
CA HIS A 293 -1.11 26.58 -16.10
C HIS A 293 0.13 27.27 -16.69
N SER A 294 0.91 28.00 -15.89
CA SER A 294 2.14 28.65 -16.36
C SER A 294 3.36 27.72 -16.39
N HIS A 295 3.34 26.56 -15.70
CA HIS A 295 4.52 25.71 -15.58
C HIS A 295 4.17 24.25 -15.22
N ALA A 296 4.32 23.34 -16.19
CA ALA A 296 3.80 21.97 -16.10
C ALA A 296 4.43 21.09 -15.00
N ASN A 297 5.67 21.38 -14.57
CA ASN A 297 6.33 20.66 -13.47
C ASN A 297 5.85 21.08 -12.07
N ILE A 298 4.96 22.07 -11.94
CA ILE A 298 4.40 22.45 -10.64
C ILE A 298 3.08 21.71 -10.45
N LEU A 299 3.08 20.70 -9.57
CA LEU A 299 1.84 20.03 -9.16
C LEU A 299 1.18 20.85 -8.05
N ILE A 300 -0.12 21.08 -8.19
CA ILE A 300 -0.94 21.96 -7.34
C ILE A 300 -2.07 21.18 -6.66
N ASN A 301 -2.41 21.59 -5.44
CA ASN A 301 -3.52 21.06 -4.66
C ASN A 301 -4.79 21.88 -4.86
N ASN A 302 -5.71 21.41 -5.69
CA ASN A 302 -7.00 22.04 -5.98
C ASN A 302 -8.10 21.57 -5.01
N GLY A 303 -7.81 21.58 -3.70
CA GLY A 303 -8.77 21.23 -2.64
C GLY A 303 -8.74 19.75 -2.19
N SER A 304 -7.67 19.02 -2.52
CA SER A 304 -7.41 17.69 -1.97
C SER A 304 -7.11 17.74 -0.48
N LYS A 305 -7.76 16.86 0.28
CA LYS A 305 -7.52 16.70 1.72
C LYS A 305 -6.39 15.74 2.05
N ASN A 306 -5.94 14.90 1.11
CA ASN A 306 -4.84 13.96 1.32
C ASN A 306 -3.87 13.95 0.13
N GLY A 307 -2.62 13.53 0.35
CA GLY A 307 -1.62 13.53 -0.71
C GLY A 307 -1.77 12.41 -1.74
N TYR A 308 -2.80 11.56 -1.64
CA TYR A 308 -3.02 10.46 -2.57
C TYR A 308 -3.31 10.96 -4.00
N ASP A 309 -4.16 11.98 -4.17
CA ASP A 309 -4.49 12.50 -5.50
C ASP A 309 -3.28 13.18 -6.16
N LEU A 310 -2.46 13.91 -5.37
CA LEU A 310 -1.19 14.49 -5.84
C LEU A 310 -0.20 13.39 -6.26
N TRP A 311 -0.08 12.33 -5.48
CA TRP A 311 0.79 11.20 -5.81
C TRP A 311 0.28 10.39 -7.00
N ALA A 312 -1.04 10.25 -7.16
CA ALA A 312 -1.65 9.63 -8.34
C ALA A 312 -1.33 10.44 -9.61
N LEU A 313 -1.55 11.76 -9.58
CA LEU A 313 -1.18 12.65 -10.69
C LEU A 313 0.31 12.58 -11.03
N ALA A 314 1.18 12.54 -10.03
CA ALA A 314 2.61 12.38 -10.24
C ALA A 314 2.97 11.05 -10.94
N LYS A 315 2.27 9.95 -10.64
CA LYS A 315 2.46 8.71 -11.40
C LYS A 315 2.06 8.91 -12.86
N GLU A 316 0.82 9.30 -13.14
CA GLU A 316 0.28 9.48 -14.51
C GLU A 316 1.16 10.40 -15.39
N ILE A 317 1.75 11.44 -14.80
CA ILE A 317 2.71 12.31 -15.47
C ILE A 317 4.00 11.56 -15.81
N ARG A 318 4.60 10.87 -14.83
CA ARG A 318 5.83 10.08 -15.03
C ARG A 318 5.60 8.98 -16.08
N THR A 319 4.50 8.26 -15.97
CA THR A 319 3.98 7.28 -16.94
C THR A 319 3.99 7.83 -18.36
N SER A 320 3.39 9.01 -18.55
CA SER A 320 3.24 9.61 -19.87
C SER A 320 4.60 9.99 -20.47
N VAL A 321 5.50 10.55 -19.65
CA VAL A 321 6.86 10.92 -20.06
C VAL A 321 7.74 9.68 -20.33
N GLU A 322 7.60 8.62 -19.52
CA GLU A 322 8.32 7.36 -19.70
C GLU A 322 7.87 6.64 -20.98
N LYS A 323 6.57 6.65 -21.32
CA LYS A 323 6.04 6.12 -22.59
C LYS A 323 6.46 6.95 -23.81
N GLN A 324 6.40 8.28 -23.73
CA GLN A 324 6.64 9.15 -24.89
C GLN A 324 8.14 9.36 -25.19
N PHE A 325 8.97 9.44 -24.15
CA PHE A 325 10.38 9.83 -24.27
C PHE A 325 11.37 8.77 -23.79
N TYR A 326 10.91 7.62 -23.29
CA TYR A 326 11.73 6.59 -22.64
C TYR A 326 12.53 7.13 -21.43
N ILE A 327 12.09 8.25 -20.85
CA ILE A 327 12.69 8.90 -19.69
C ILE A 327 11.76 8.77 -18.50
N ARG A 328 12.25 8.13 -17.43
CA ARG A 328 11.56 8.07 -16.15
C ARG A 328 11.89 9.29 -15.29
N LEU A 329 10.90 10.13 -15.02
CA LEU A 329 11.07 11.27 -14.12
C LEU A 329 11.18 10.85 -12.65
N GLU A 330 12.15 11.43 -11.95
CA GLU A 330 12.37 11.24 -10.51
C GLU A 330 11.79 12.42 -9.71
N PRO A 331 11.05 12.20 -8.61
CA PRO A 331 10.58 13.29 -7.75
C PRO A 331 11.74 14.07 -7.09
N GLU A 332 11.68 15.40 -7.16
CA GLU A 332 12.49 16.31 -6.33
C GLU A 332 11.95 16.34 -4.88
N VAL A 333 10.61 16.27 -4.77
CA VAL A 333 9.80 16.30 -3.54
C VAL A 333 9.94 14.99 -2.77
N ASN A 334 10.17 15.09 -1.46
CA ASN A 334 10.27 13.93 -0.57
C ASN A 334 8.88 13.30 -0.33
N ILE A 335 8.67 12.08 -0.81
CA ILE A 335 7.36 11.40 -0.75
C ILE A 335 7.26 10.55 0.51
N LEU A 336 6.40 10.96 1.45
CA LEU A 336 6.26 10.34 2.77
C LEU A 336 5.05 9.41 2.77
N ARG A 337 5.28 8.12 3.09
CA ARG A 337 4.27 7.05 3.07
C ARG A 337 4.40 6.12 4.27
N ILE A 338 3.27 5.58 4.74
CA ILE A 338 3.16 4.58 5.81
C ILE A 338 3.73 3.21 5.41
N PHE A 339 3.89 2.98 4.10
CA PHE A 339 4.39 1.71 3.55
C PHE A 339 5.85 1.43 3.90
N LYS A 340 6.08 0.76 5.03
CA LYS A 340 7.21 -0.17 5.15
C LYS A 340 6.98 -1.31 4.15
N PRO A 341 7.89 -1.57 3.18
CA PRO A 341 7.93 -2.88 2.54
C PRO A 341 8.02 -3.96 3.62
N ILE A 342 7.47 -5.17 3.39
CA ILE A 342 7.63 -6.29 4.34
C ILE A 342 9.11 -6.52 4.67
N LYS A 343 9.99 -6.33 3.68
CA LYS A 343 11.46 -6.36 3.81
C LYS A 343 12.02 -5.38 4.86
N ASN A 344 11.37 -4.25 5.11
CA ASN A 344 11.77 -3.27 6.13
C ASN A 344 11.14 -3.57 7.50
N MET A 345 9.97 -4.24 7.57
CA MET A 345 9.47 -4.82 8.83
C MET A 345 10.36 -5.97 9.32
N ILE A 346 10.84 -6.81 8.39
CA ILE A 346 11.82 -7.88 8.66
C ILE A 346 13.10 -7.33 9.30
N SER A 347 13.55 -6.13 8.93
CA SER A 347 14.75 -5.51 9.53
C SER A 347 14.51 -4.81 10.87
N SER A 348 13.30 -4.33 11.17
CA SER A 348 13.03 -3.62 12.43
C SER A 348 12.77 -4.54 13.63
N LYS A 349 12.39 -5.81 13.41
CA LYS A 349 12.24 -6.81 14.49
C LYS A 349 13.09 -8.06 14.22
N LEU A 350 14.29 -8.06 14.82
CA LEU A 350 15.13 -9.20 15.17
C LEU A 350 15.08 -10.42 14.21
N ILE A 351 16.08 -10.52 13.33
CA ILE A 351 16.48 -11.79 12.72
C ILE A 351 17.09 -12.68 13.83
N ILE A 352 16.25 -13.44 14.53
CA ILE A 352 16.70 -14.28 15.65
C ILE A 352 17.39 -15.53 15.09
N ASN A 353 18.64 -15.71 15.49
CA ASN A 353 19.46 -16.85 15.13
C ASN A 353 18.78 -18.17 15.57
N LYS A 354 18.87 -19.21 14.74
CA LYS A 354 18.06 -20.46 14.81
C LYS A 354 17.90 -21.13 16.18
N ASN A 355 18.82 -20.91 17.13
CA ASN A 355 19.05 -21.80 18.26
C ASN A 355 18.45 -21.36 19.61
N HIS A 356 17.82 -20.18 19.72
CA HIS A 356 17.43 -19.62 21.03
C HIS A 356 15.93 -19.57 21.38
N LEU A 357 15.02 -19.65 20.40
CA LEU A 357 13.56 -19.56 20.64
C LEU A 357 12.81 -20.91 20.63
N TRP A 358 13.51 -22.01 20.35
CA TRP A 358 12.93 -23.36 20.22
C TRP A 358 13.14 -24.25 21.46
N LYS A 359 13.75 -23.74 22.55
CA LYS A 359 13.97 -24.52 23.79
C LYS A 359 12.72 -24.90 24.60
N HIS A 360 11.52 -24.61 24.06
CA HIS A 360 10.22 -25.03 24.60
C HIS A 360 9.35 -25.67 23.50
N GLU A 361 9.95 -26.59 22.74
CA GLU A 361 9.37 -27.16 21.50
C GLU A 361 8.09 -28.00 21.67
N ASN A 362 7.92 -28.72 22.78
CA ASN A 362 6.87 -29.74 22.95
C ASN A 362 5.42 -29.20 23.07
N LYS A 363 5.15 -27.94 22.71
CA LYS A 363 3.80 -27.34 22.68
C LYS A 363 3.56 -26.39 21.50
N ILE A 364 4.46 -26.33 20.52
CA ILE A 364 4.34 -25.40 19.38
C ILE A 364 3.56 -26.06 18.24
N ARG A 365 2.25 -25.80 18.16
CA ARG A 365 1.44 -26.12 16.98
C ARG A 365 1.86 -25.21 15.81
N THR A 366 1.90 -25.77 14.60
CA THR A 366 2.27 -25.06 13.37
C THR A 366 1.14 -25.22 12.34
N ILE A 367 0.80 -24.17 11.61
CA ILE A 367 -0.27 -24.17 10.60
C ILE A 367 0.35 -23.79 9.24
N HIS A 368 0.18 -24.65 8.22
CA HIS A 368 0.75 -24.45 6.88
C HIS A 368 -0.23 -23.78 5.93
N ILE A 369 -0.03 -22.50 5.66
CA ILE A 369 -0.98 -21.67 4.90
C ILE A 369 -0.58 -21.58 3.42
N PRO A 370 -1.47 -21.93 2.46
CA PRO A 370 -1.21 -21.80 1.03
C PRO A 370 -1.25 -20.32 0.58
N SER A 371 -0.62 -20.00 -0.55
CA SER A 371 -0.45 -18.61 -1.04
C SER A 371 -1.72 -17.83 -1.43
N ASP A 372 -2.93 -18.33 -1.15
CA ASP A 372 -4.18 -17.61 -1.45
C ASP A 372 -4.57 -16.63 -0.34
N LYS A 373 -4.78 -15.37 -0.73
CA LYS A 373 -5.11 -14.27 0.18
C LYS A 373 -6.39 -14.46 1.00
N ASN A 374 -7.41 -15.16 0.49
CA ASN A 374 -8.72 -15.26 1.12
C ASN A 374 -8.64 -16.16 2.35
N VAL A 375 -8.01 -17.32 2.19
CA VAL A 375 -7.71 -18.25 3.29
C VAL A 375 -6.64 -17.64 4.22
N CYS A 376 -5.59 -17.01 3.69
CA CYS A 376 -4.52 -16.39 4.48
C CYS A 376 -5.03 -15.39 5.52
N VAL A 377 -5.88 -14.44 5.11
CA VAL A 377 -6.39 -13.39 6.01
C VAL A 377 -7.20 -14.00 7.17
N HIS A 378 -8.01 -15.01 6.88
CA HIS A 378 -8.84 -15.67 7.89
C HIS A 378 -8.02 -16.52 8.87
N LEU A 379 -7.02 -17.26 8.39
CA LEU A 379 -6.14 -18.04 9.25
C LEU A 379 -5.20 -17.17 10.09
N LEU A 380 -4.77 -16.01 9.55
CA LEU A 380 -4.02 -15.01 10.30
C LEU A 380 -4.82 -14.49 11.50
N PHE A 381 -6.11 -14.13 11.32
CA PHE A 381 -6.97 -13.74 12.43
C PHE A 381 -7.31 -14.89 13.38
N ALA A 382 -7.57 -16.09 12.85
CA ALA A 382 -7.85 -17.27 13.67
C ALA A 382 -6.68 -17.59 14.60
N ALA A 383 -5.45 -17.54 14.11
CA ALA A 383 -4.26 -17.74 14.93
C ALA A 383 -4.07 -16.66 15.99
N ILE A 384 -4.41 -15.40 15.72
CA ILE A 384 -4.35 -14.33 16.73
C ILE A 384 -5.40 -14.57 17.82
N GLY A 385 -6.65 -14.86 17.45
CA GLY A 385 -7.75 -15.13 18.38
C GLY A 385 -7.52 -16.38 19.24
N LEU A 386 -7.09 -17.48 18.62
CA LEU A 386 -6.80 -18.77 19.27
C LEU A 386 -5.39 -18.86 19.88
N ARG A 387 -4.64 -17.75 19.83
CA ARG A 387 -3.29 -17.56 20.36
C ARG A 387 -2.24 -18.57 19.90
N GLN A 388 -2.20 -18.83 18.60
CA GLN A 388 -1.32 -19.81 17.97
C GLN A 388 -0.11 -19.22 17.25
N ILE A 389 0.94 -20.03 17.23
CA ILE A 389 2.09 -19.84 16.37
C ILE A 389 1.71 -20.33 14.96
N VAL A 390 1.94 -19.49 13.96
CA VAL A 390 1.75 -19.82 12.54
C VAL A 390 3.10 -20.11 11.91
N CYS A 391 3.13 -20.79 10.77
CA CYS A 391 4.29 -20.79 9.89
C CYS A 391 3.85 -20.81 8.42
N PHE A 392 3.94 -19.65 7.79
CA PHE A 392 3.80 -19.52 6.34
C PHE A 392 4.97 -20.25 5.64
N LYS A 393 4.71 -20.78 4.45
CA LYS A 393 5.70 -21.36 3.53
C LYS A 393 5.43 -20.84 2.11
N ASP A 394 6.47 -20.84 1.28
CA ASP A 394 6.47 -20.60 -0.17
C ASP A 394 5.80 -19.30 -0.69
N GLY A 395 6.62 -18.34 -1.14
CA GLY A 395 6.20 -17.19 -1.96
C GLY A 395 5.29 -16.13 -1.31
N PHE A 396 4.88 -16.32 -0.05
CA PHE A 396 3.91 -15.47 0.64
C PHE A 396 4.32 -13.99 0.74
N PHE A 397 5.55 -13.70 1.16
CA PHE A 397 6.04 -12.33 1.35
C PHE A 397 6.67 -11.70 0.11
N GLU A 398 6.99 -12.49 -0.92
CA GLU A 398 7.55 -11.99 -2.17
C GLU A 398 6.51 -11.22 -3.00
N ASN A 399 5.22 -11.53 -2.81
CA ASN A 399 4.11 -11.02 -3.62
C ASN A 399 3.36 -9.82 -3.02
N ASN A 400 3.79 -9.28 -1.86
CA ASN A 400 3.20 -8.10 -1.21
C ASN A 400 1.65 -8.11 -1.21
N CYS A 401 1.01 -9.14 -0.66
CA CYS A 401 -0.45 -9.10 -0.50
C CYS A 401 -0.84 -7.89 0.36
N LEU A 402 -1.39 -6.86 -0.27
CA LEU A 402 -1.68 -5.55 0.34
C LEU A 402 -2.58 -5.67 1.57
N ASP A 403 -3.54 -6.59 1.52
CA ASP A 403 -4.49 -6.84 2.61
C ASP A 403 -3.77 -7.47 3.82
N VAL A 404 -2.91 -8.47 3.61
CA VAL A 404 -2.06 -9.09 4.66
C VAL A 404 -1.04 -8.09 5.23
N THR A 405 -0.35 -7.35 4.36
CA THR A 405 0.72 -6.43 4.77
C THR A 405 0.20 -5.37 5.74
N ARG A 406 -1.00 -4.82 5.45
CA ARG A 406 -1.71 -3.90 6.34
C ARG A 406 -2.11 -4.55 7.67
N ILE A 407 -2.54 -5.81 7.66
CA ILE A 407 -2.88 -6.53 8.89
C ILE A 407 -1.64 -6.72 9.78
N LEU A 408 -0.51 -7.16 9.20
CA LEU A 408 0.75 -7.32 9.94
C LEU A 408 1.26 -5.98 10.49
N GLN A 409 1.13 -4.90 9.72
CA GLN A 409 1.44 -3.55 10.18
C GLN A 409 0.54 -3.12 11.34
N TRP A 410 -0.78 -3.36 11.29
CA TRP A 410 -1.69 -3.04 12.40
C TRP A 410 -1.43 -3.87 13.66
N ILE A 411 -1.07 -5.15 13.51
CA ILE A 411 -0.68 -6.01 14.65
C ILE A 411 0.53 -5.40 15.38
N ASP A 412 1.48 -4.85 14.63
CA ASP A 412 2.67 -4.16 15.14
C ASP A 412 2.33 -2.79 15.76
N ASP A 413 1.63 -1.92 14.99
CA ASP A 413 1.27 -0.54 15.37
C ASP A 413 0.42 -0.49 16.66
N TYR A 414 -0.49 -1.44 16.84
CA TYR A 414 -1.37 -1.56 18.01
C TYR A 414 -0.88 -2.57 19.06
N ASN A 415 0.33 -3.14 18.88
CA ASN A 415 0.95 -4.09 19.80
C ASN A 415 0.06 -5.30 20.16
N ILE A 416 -0.72 -5.79 19.19
CA ILE A 416 -1.66 -6.92 19.38
C ILE A 416 -0.90 -8.24 19.57
N ALA A 417 0.20 -8.41 18.85
CA ALA A 417 1.06 -9.59 18.92
C ALA A 417 2.49 -9.26 18.49
N ASP A 418 3.46 -9.93 19.10
CA ASP A 418 4.83 -9.93 18.61
C ASP A 418 4.94 -10.75 17.33
N ILE A 419 5.44 -10.11 16.28
CA ILE A 419 5.69 -10.69 14.96
C ILE A 419 7.19 -10.96 14.81
N TYR A 420 7.54 -12.22 14.50
CA TYR A 420 8.89 -12.66 14.20
C TYR A 420 8.93 -13.22 12.79
N PHE A 421 9.71 -12.61 11.89
CA PHE A 421 9.93 -13.13 10.56
C PHE A 421 11.09 -14.12 10.54
N TYR A 422 10.90 -15.22 9.83
CA TYR A 422 11.93 -16.19 9.54
C TYR A 422 12.06 -16.30 8.00
N ASN A 423 13.30 -16.26 7.53
CA ASN A 423 13.74 -16.58 6.16
C ASN A 423 12.83 -16.15 4.97
N ASN A 424 12.30 -14.93 4.93
CA ASN A 424 11.43 -14.37 3.86
C ASN A 424 10.16 -15.19 3.50
N GLN A 425 9.89 -16.29 4.19
CA GLN A 425 8.86 -17.26 3.82
C GLN A 425 7.96 -17.59 5.01
N SER A 426 8.49 -17.45 6.23
CA SER A 426 7.86 -17.88 7.47
C SER A 426 7.68 -16.73 8.46
N LEU A 427 6.65 -16.83 9.29
CA LEU A 427 6.21 -15.79 10.21
C LEU A 427 5.62 -16.46 11.45
N LYS A 428 6.22 -16.20 12.61
CA LYS A 428 5.75 -16.63 13.93
C LYS A 428 5.08 -15.45 14.63
N ILE A 429 3.86 -15.65 15.09
CA ILE A 429 3.06 -14.66 15.82
C ILE A 429 2.92 -15.13 17.27
N ILE A 430 3.10 -14.22 18.22
CA ILE A 430 2.91 -14.47 19.65
C ILE A 430 2.02 -13.35 20.22
N PRO A 431 0.74 -13.60 20.54
CA PRO A 431 -0.15 -12.56 21.06
C PRO A 431 0.34 -11.94 22.37
N ASN A 432 0.22 -10.62 22.46
CA ASN A 432 0.68 -9.85 23.62
C ASN A 432 -0.40 -9.81 24.71
N LYS A 433 0.00 -9.60 25.97
CA LYS A 433 -0.87 -9.82 27.16
C LYS A 433 -1.67 -8.60 27.65
N TYR A 434 -1.38 -7.38 27.16
CA TYR A 434 -1.94 -6.09 27.64
C TYR A 434 -1.84 -5.02 26.53
N LYS A 435 -2.64 -3.94 26.43
CA LYS A 435 -3.79 -3.42 27.21
C LYS A 435 -4.59 -2.42 26.33
N LEU A 436 -5.93 -2.38 26.39
CA LEU A 436 -6.83 -1.49 25.60
C LEU A 436 -6.35 -1.23 24.15
N THR A 437 -6.76 -2.07 23.20
CA THR A 437 -6.42 -1.86 21.79
C THR A 437 -7.26 -0.73 21.20
N ASP A 438 -6.63 0.39 20.86
CA ASP A 438 -7.23 1.51 20.13
C ASP A 438 -7.09 1.26 18.63
N LEU A 439 -8.17 0.80 17.98
CA LEU A 439 -8.22 0.46 16.55
C LEU A 439 -8.71 1.62 15.66
N THR A 440 -8.68 2.86 16.16
CA THR A 440 -9.28 4.01 15.44
C THR A 440 -8.62 4.31 14.09
N SER A 441 -7.30 4.19 13.99
CA SER A 441 -6.57 4.31 12.71
C SER A 441 -6.69 3.08 11.79
N ALA A 442 -7.42 2.03 12.20
CA ALA A 442 -7.81 0.91 11.34
C ALA A 442 -9.26 1.02 10.82
N SER A 443 -9.91 2.17 11.04
CA SER A 443 -11.25 2.49 10.53
C SER A 443 -11.41 2.18 9.03
N PHE A 444 -12.61 1.77 8.62
CA PHE A 444 -12.92 1.34 7.24
C PHE A 444 -12.13 0.14 6.68
N SER A 445 -11.34 -0.56 7.50
CA SER A 445 -10.72 -1.85 7.13
C SER A 445 -11.53 -3.08 7.56
N ARG A 446 -11.50 -4.14 6.75
CA ARG A 446 -12.06 -5.47 7.11
C ARG A 446 -11.43 -6.03 8.40
N ALA A 447 -10.14 -5.75 8.63
CA ALA A 447 -9.39 -6.26 9.77
C ALA A 447 -9.89 -5.74 11.13
N SER A 448 -10.33 -4.47 11.17
CA SER A 448 -10.87 -3.87 12.40
C SER A 448 -12.03 -4.67 12.99
N ILE A 449 -12.86 -5.28 12.14
CA ILE A 449 -13.97 -6.14 12.55
C ILE A 449 -13.49 -7.50 13.05
N ASP A 450 -12.68 -8.23 12.27
CA ASP A 450 -12.30 -9.61 12.59
C ASP A 450 -11.43 -9.69 13.87
N ILE A 451 -10.72 -8.59 14.21
CA ILE A 451 -9.97 -8.42 15.47
C ILE A 451 -10.89 -8.04 16.65
N ALA A 452 -11.96 -7.28 16.42
CA ALA A 452 -12.74 -6.63 17.49
C ALA A 452 -13.35 -7.62 18.51
N GLY A 453 -14.09 -8.65 18.08
CA GLY A 453 -14.81 -9.55 18.99
C GLY A 453 -13.89 -10.33 19.93
N ASN A 454 -12.81 -10.90 19.38
CA ASN A 454 -11.81 -11.63 20.17
C ASN A 454 -11.09 -10.72 21.18
N THR A 455 -10.79 -9.48 20.77
CA THR A 455 -10.16 -8.46 21.61
C THR A 455 -11.14 -8.00 22.70
N LEU A 456 -12.41 -7.83 22.37
CA LEU A 456 -13.46 -7.41 23.30
C LEU A 456 -13.73 -8.47 24.37
N LEU A 457 -13.86 -9.75 23.99
CA LEU A 457 -13.99 -10.86 24.95
C LEU A 457 -12.76 -11.03 25.85
N THR A 458 -11.55 -10.75 25.33
CA THR A 458 -10.31 -10.88 26.10
C THR A 458 -10.09 -9.73 27.09
N TYR A 459 -10.41 -8.49 26.71
CA TYR A 459 -10.00 -7.28 27.43
C TYR A 459 -11.14 -6.42 27.97
N GLY A 460 -12.39 -6.74 27.62
CA GLY A 460 -13.59 -6.05 28.09
C GLY A 460 -13.84 -4.65 27.48
N ILE A 461 -12.87 -4.04 26.80
CA ILE A 461 -13.01 -2.72 26.16
C ILE A 461 -12.20 -2.69 24.85
N VAL A 462 -12.83 -2.23 23.76
CA VAL A 462 -12.20 -1.99 22.45
C VAL A 462 -12.67 -0.66 21.89
N ARG A 463 -11.73 0.21 21.50
CA ARG A 463 -12.06 1.47 20.82
C ARG A 463 -11.95 1.30 19.31
N CYS A 464 -12.99 1.64 18.55
CA CYS A 464 -12.94 1.58 17.09
C CYS A 464 -13.93 2.56 16.44
N ILE A 465 -13.40 3.70 16.01
CA ILE A 465 -14.12 4.63 15.13
C ILE A 465 -14.43 3.90 13.82
N LYS A 466 -15.71 3.79 13.45
CA LYS A 466 -16.20 3.34 12.13
C LYS A 466 -15.51 2.04 11.66
N LEU A 467 -15.80 0.95 12.38
CA LEU A 467 -15.51 -0.43 11.99
C LEU A 467 -15.74 -0.64 10.48
N GLY A 468 -14.82 -1.33 9.82
CA GLY A 468 -14.76 -1.36 8.36
C GLY A 468 -15.27 -2.62 7.67
N GLY A 469 -15.91 -2.44 6.52
CA GLY A 469 -16.27 -3.52 5.60
C GLY A 469 -15.37 -3.57 4.37
N CYS A 470 -15.61 -4.55 3.48
CA CYS A 470 -15.05 -4.49 2.13
C CYS A 470 -15.67 -3.28 1.40
N GLN A 471 -14.85 -2.31 0.98
CA GLN A 471 -15.30 -1.02 0.41
C GLN A 471 -16.11 -1.12 -0.90
N PHE A 472 -16.18 -2.32 -1.49
CA PHE A 472 -17.08 -2.60 -2.61
C PHE A 472 -18.51 -2.82 -2.10
N THR A 473 -19.31 -1.76 -2.25
CA THR A 473 -20.72 -1.58 -1.83
C THR A 473 -20.95 -1.54 -0.31
N HIS A 474 -22.12 -1.05 0.12
CA HIS A 474 -22.56 -1.07 1.52
C HIS A 474 -22.79 -2.53 1.97
N ARG A 475 -21.71 -3.26 2.26
CA ARG A 475 -21.84 -4.59 2.88
C ARG A 475 -22.46 -4.43 4.28
N PRO A 476 -23.39 -5.32 4.68
CA PRO A 476 -24.08 -5.22 5.96
C PRO A 476 -23.10 -5.40 7.13
N ILE A 477 -22.71 -4.30 7.77
CA ILE A 477 -21.88 -4.29 8.99
C ILE A 477 -22.71 -4.62 10.23
N ASP A 478 -24.02 -4.40 10.15
CA ASP A 478 -25.04 -4.73 11.15
C ASP A 478 -24.86 -6.12 11.75
N GLY A 479 -24.65 -7.17 10.95
CA GLY A 479 -24.43 -8.52 11.49
C GLY A 479 -23.23 -8.60 12.45
N HIS A 480 -22.12 -7.93 12.14
CA HIS A 480 -20.95 -7.91 13.02
C HIS A 480 -21.17 -7.03 14.27
N LEU A 481 -21.89 -5.92 14.15
CA LEU A 481 -22.27 -5.09 15.31
C LEU A 481 -23.26 -5.83 16.22
N ASN A 482 -24.24 -6.53 15.63
CA ASN A 482 -25.20 -7.37 16.34
C ASN A 482 -24.49 -8.49 17.10
N LEU A 483 -23.42 -9.08 16.54
CA LEU A 483 -22.59 -10.05 17.26
C LEU A 483 -21.91 -9.41 18.48
N LEU A 484 -21.28 -8.24 18.32
CA LEU A 484 -20.66 -7.55 19.44
C LEU A 484 -21.69 -7.23 20.54
N VAL A 485 -22.91 -6.81 20.17
CA VAL A 485 -24.01 -6.58 21.12
C VAL A 485 -24.50 -7.87 21.77
N ALA A 486 -24.65 -8.96 21.01
CA ALA A 486 -25.04 -10.28 21.53
C ALA A 486 -24.00 -10.85 22.51
N LEU A 487 -22.71 -10.52 22.32
CA LEU A 487 -21.64 -10.81 23.27
C LEU A 487 -21.72 -9.93 24.54
N GLY A 488 -22.75 -9.09 24.71
CA GLY A 488 -22.90 -8.16 25.84
C GLY A 488 -22.18 -6.83 25.62
N GLY A 489 -21.83 -6.52 24.38
CA GLY A 489 -21.21 -5.26 23.98
C GLY A 489 -22.21 -4.10 23.92
N TYR A 490 -21.76 -2.89 24.24
CA TYR A 490 -22.50 -1.65 24.06
C TYR A 490 -21.55 -0.50 23.67
N SER A 491 -22.10 0.61 23.19
CA SER A 491 -21.34 1.81 22.87
C SER A 491 -22.14 3.04 23.29
N ASP A 492 -21.49 3.94 24.03
CA ASP A 492 -22.11 5.18 24.55
C ASP A 492 -21.99 6.35 23.57
N ASP A 493 -20.97 6.31 22.70
CA ASP A 493 -20.56 7.36 21.75
C ASP A 493 -20.69 6.95 20.28
N GLY A 494 -20.94 5.66 19.99
CA GLY A 494 -20.93 5.08 18.64
C GLY A 494 -19.54 4.77 18.07
N GLU A 495 -18.47 5.00 18.84
CA GLU A 495 -17.06 4.89 18.42
C GLU A 495 -16.20 4.03 19.37
N THR A 496 -16.67 3.79 20.59
CA THR A 496 -16.02 2.99 21.63
C THR A 496 -16.96 1.87 22.06
N PHE A 497 -16.52 0.61 21.97
CA PHE A 497 -17.31 -0.56 22.35
C PHE A 497 -16.80 -1.16 23.66
N TYR A 498 -17.71 -1.32 24.61
CA TYR A 498 -17.47 -1.84 25.95
C TYR A 498 -18.21 -3.16 26.12
N LEU A 499 -17.60 -4.13 26.81
CA LEU A 499 -18.23 -5.39 27.18
C LEU A 499 -18.83 -5.25 28.59
N LYS A 500 -20.15 -5.40 28.72
CA LYS A 500 -20.85 -5.30 30.01
C LYS A 500 -21.03 -6.64 30.72
N LYS A 501 -20.94 -7.75 29.98
CA LYS A 501 -21.29 -9.09 30.46
C LYS A 501 -20.05 -9.81 30.97
N ASP A 502 -20.02 -10.11 32.27
CA ASP A 502 -18.98 -10.96 32.87
C ASP A 502 -19.28 -12.42 32.53
N TRP A 503 -18.67 -12.89 31.45
CA TRP A 503 -18.85 -14.23 30.95
C TRP A 503 -18.30 -15.32 31.88
N ASN A 504 -17.39 -15.03 32.81
CA ASN A 504 -16.87 -16.05 33.73
C ASN A 504 -17.91 -16.52 34.76
N ASN A 505 -18.92 -15.68 35.03
CA ASN A 505 -20.00 -15.93 35.98
C ASN A 505 -21.37 -16.11 35.28
N CYS A 506 -21.38 -16.31 33.96
CA CYS A 506 -22.61 -16.39 33.17
C CYS A 506 -22.97 -17.84 32.83
N ASN A 507 -24.15 -18.28 33.25
CA ASN A 507 -24.69 -19.61 32.92
C ASN A 507 -25.63 -19.61 31.69
N ASP A 508 -25.85 -18.45 31.05
CA ASP A 508 -26.70 -18.35 29.87
C ASP A 508 -25.96 -18.90 28.65
N ASP A 509 -26.62 -19.76 27.88
CA ASP A 509 -26.09 -20.23 26.60
C ASP A 509 -26.20 -19.14 25.52
N PHE A 510 -25.25 -19.14 24.60
CA PHE A 510 -25.11 -18.13 23.55
C PHE A 510 -25.63 -18.68 22.22
N GLU A 511 -26.65 -18.06 21.63
CA GLU A 511 -27.10 -18.39 20.27
C GLU A 511 -26.97 -17.17 19.35
N PHE A 512 -26.45 -17.37 18.14
CA PHE A 512 -26.24 -16.30 17.16
C PHE A 512 -26.54 -16.73 15.72
N ASP A 513 -27.25 -15.86 15.00
CA ASP A 513 -27.59 -16.01 13.59
C ASP A 513 -26.52 -15.37 12.70
N CYS A 514 -25.83 -16.19 11.90
CA CYS A 514 -24.73 -15.73 11.03
C CYS A 514 -25.20 -15.05 9.73
N ARG A 515 -26.49 -14.71 9.61
CA ARG A 515 -27.04 -13.91 8.51
C ARG A 515 -26.89 -12.40 8.74
N THR A 516 -26.72 -11.70 7.64
CA THR A 516 -26.88 -10.24 7.54
C THR A 516 -28.36 -9.84 7.60
N LYS A 517 -28.67 -8.54 7.79
CA LYS A 517 -30.06 -8.02 7.70
C LYS A 517 -30.85 -8.45 6.46
N ASN A 518 -30.18 -8.79 5.35
CA ASN A 518 -30.80 -9.25 4.11
C ASN A 518 -31.07 -10.78 4.09
N GLY A 519 -30.93 -11.49 5.21
CA GLY A 519 -31.13 -12.93 5.31
C GLY A 519 -29.99 -13.78 4.73
N ILE A 520 -28.86 -13.16 4.38
CA ILE A 520 -27.73 -13.82 3.70
C ILE A 520 -26.63 -14.18 4.70
N SER A 521 -26.27 -15.46 4.78
CA SER A 521 -25.10 -15.96 5.55
C SER A 521 -23.81 -15.28 5.09
N SER A 522 -23.00 -14.80 6.03
CA SER A 522 -21.73 -14.10 5.73
C SER A 522 -20.51 -14.86 6.23
N VAL A 523 -19.52 -15.10 5.36
CA VAL A 523 -18.23 -15.73 5.69
C VAL A 523 -17.50 -15.00 6.81
N GLY A 524 -17.34 -13.67 6.67
CA GLY A 524 -16.69 -12.85 7.68
C GLY A 524 -17.43 -12.90 9.02
N LEU A 525 -18.77 -12.84 8.98
CA LEU A 525 -19.57 -12.88 10.21
C LEU A 525 -19.49 -14.25 10.88
N THR A 526 -19.54 -15.32 10.10
CA THR A 526 -19.42 -16.70 10.59
C THR A 526 -18.07 -16.92 11.26
N ILE A 527 -16.97 -16.47 10.65
CA ILE A 527 -15.62 -16.58 11.22
C ILE A 527 -15.48 -15.69 12.47
N HIS A 528 -16.01 -14.47 12.45
CA HIS A 528 -16.02 -13.58 13.61
C HIS A 528 -16.80 -14.18 14.80
N ALA A 529 -17.96 -14.79 14.54
CA ALA A 529 -18.77 -15.48 15.54
C ALA A 529 -18.07 -16.74 16.07
N LEU A 530 -17.56 -17.59 15.17
CA LEU A 530 -16.89 -18.84 15.51
C LEU A 530 -15.63 -18.63 16.37
N LEU A 531 -14.80 -17.65 16.03
CA LEU A 531 -13.63 -17.30 16.85
C LEU A 531 -14.05 -16.71 18.21
N SER A 532 -15.09 -15.88 18.24
CA SER A 532 -15.64 -15.34 19.50
C SER A 532 -16.16 -16.46 20.41
N CYS A 533 -16.85 -17.48 19.87
CA CYS A 533 -17.31 -18.65 20.63
C CYS A 533 -16.17 -19.52 21.17
N CYS A 534 -15.01 -19.55 20.50
CA CYS A 534 -13.81 -20.22 21.01
C CYS A 534 -13.19 -19.47 22.21
N ALA A 535 -13.41 -18.15 22.31
CA ALA A 535 -12.93 -17.32 23.41
C ALA A 535 -13.90 -17.26 24.62
N LEU A 536 -15.15 -17.74 24.46
CA LEU A 536 -16.10 -17.84 25.56
C LEU A 536 -15.77 -19.01 26.51
N PRO A 537 -16.04 -18.89 27.83
CA PRO A 537 -15.79 -19.94 28.80
C PRO A 537 -16.44 -21.30 28.47
N ASN A 538 -15.74 -22.39 28.81
CA ASN A 538 -16.14 -23.76 28.47
C ASN A 538 -17.49 -24.21 29.06
N HIS A 539 -18.05 -23.51 30.04
CA HIS A 539 -19.36 -23.83 30.62
C HIS A 539 -20.54 -23.26 29.80
N ILE A 540 -20.28 -22.33 28.88
CA ILE A 540 -21.30 -21.65 28.06
C ILE A 540 -21.44 -22.39 26.73
N GLN A 541 -22.56 -23.06 26.47
CA GLN A 541 -22.80 -23.65 25.15
C GLN A 541 -23.04 -22.54 24.14
N CYS A 542 -22.39 -22.65 22.98
CA CYS A 542 -22.53 -21.69 21.91
C CYS A 542 -23.19 -22.37 20.72
N LYS A 543 -24.24 -21.79 20.14
CA LYS A 543 -24.92 -22.28 18.95
C LYS A 543 -24.89 -21.21 17.87
N LEU A 544 -24.22 -21.50 16.77
CA LEU A 544 -24.23 -20.67 15.58
C LEU A 544 -25.20 -21.27 14.57
N THR A 545 -26.14 -20.46 14.07
CA THR A 545 -27.11 -20.87 13.04
C THR A 545 -26.86 -20.14 11.73
N TYR A 546 -27.30 -20.75 10.62
CA TYR A 546 -27.13 -20.24 9.27
C TYR A 546 -25.66 -19.90 8.92
N VAL A 547 -24.72 -20.70 9.41
CA VAL A 547 -23.29 -20.51 9.15
C VAL A 547 -23.00 -20.52 7.63
N ALA A 548 -22.10 -19.66 7.19
CA ALA A 548 -21.57 -19.75 5.82
C ALA A 548 -20.70 -21.02 5.72
N LEU A 549 -20.90 -21.81 4.67
CA LEU A 549 -20.28 -23.13 4.54
C LEU A 549 -19.03 -23.15 3.63
N GLU A 550 -18.41 -21.99 3.42
CA GLU A 550 -17.27 -21.79 2.53
C GLU A 550 -15.99 -22.46 3.04
N ILE A 551 -15.07 -22.84 2.14
CA ILE A 551 -13.85 -23.59 2.49
C ILE A 551 -12.96 -22.86 3.51
N SER A 552 -12.97 -21.52 3.46
CA SER A 552 -12.31 -20.66 4.45
C SER A 552 -12.93 -20.77 5.85
N VAL A 553 -14.25 -20.94 5.95
CA VAL A 553 -14.93 -21.23 7.21
C VAL A 553 -14.59 -22.65 7.66
N GLN A 554 -14.65 -23.64 6.77
CA GLN A 554 -14.32 -25.03 7.10
C GLN A 554 -12.89 -25.17 7.65
N THR A 555 -11.92 -24.49 7.05
CA THR A 555 -10.53 -24.50 7.54
C THR A 555 -10.43 -23.93 8.96
N VAL A 556 -11.18 -22.87 9.27
CA VAL A 556 -11.22 -22.30 10.63
C VAL A 556 -12.04 -23.17 11.59
N ILE A 557 -13.09 -23.89 11.13
CA ILE A 557 -13.80 -24.92 11.91
C ILE A 557 -12.83 -26.03 12.31
N THR A 558 -12.06 -26.59 11.38
CA THR A 558 -11.10 -27.67 11.65
C THR A 558 -10.00 -27.21 12.61
N LEU A 559 -9.57 -25.94 12.55
CA LEU A 559 -8.66 -25.37 13.53
C LEU A 559 -9.34 -25.17 14.90
N ALA A 560 -10.56 -24.64 14.92
CA ALA A 560 -11.32 -24.31 16.13
C ALA A 560 -11.76 -25.56 16.92
N SER A 561 -12.05 -26.68 16.24
CA SER A 561 -12.42 -27.94 16.89
C SER A 561 -11.26 -28.58 17.68
N GLN A 562 -10.01 -28.27 17.30
CA GLN A 562 -8.81 -28.59 18.10
C GLN A 562 -8.66 -27.74 19.37
N TYR A 563 -9.47 -26.69 19.49
CA TYR A 563 -9.68 -25.96 20.73
C TYR A 563 -10.91 -26.55 21.42
N ARG A 564 -12.09 -26.17 20.96
CA ARG A 564 -13.32 -26.49 21.65
C ARG A 564 -14.10 -27.55 20.86
N PRO A 565 -14.43 -28.71 21.47
CA PRO A 565 -15.30 -29.71 20.87
C PRO A 565 -16.59 -29.08 20.36
N MET A 566 -16.95 -29.41 19.13
CA MET A 566 -18.12 -28.86 18.46
C MET A 566 -18.78 -29.90 17.56
N ILE A 567 -20.11 -29.89 17.58
CA ILE A 567 -20.96 -30.63 16.65
C ILE A 567 -21.23 -29.70 15.47
N VAL A 568 -20.81 -30.09 14.27
CA VAL A 568 -21.03 -29.35 13.03
C VAL A 568 -22.09 -30.08 12.20
N ASN A 569 -23.26 -29.47 12.05
CA ASN A 569 -24.30 -29.96 11.15
C ASN A 569 -24.30 -29.13 9.85
N HIS A 570 -23.67 -29.68 8.81
CA HIS A 570 -23.58 -29.02 7.51
C HIS A 570 -24.92 -28.91 6.80
N SER A 571 -25.83 -29.90 6.89
CA SER A 571 -27.12 -29.83 6.20
C SER A 571 -28.05 -28.78 6.82
N GLU A 572 -28.02 -28.62 8.14
CA GLU A 572 -28.81 -27.59 8.86
C GLU A 572 -28.10 -26.22 8.94
N ARG A 573 -26.82 -26.14 8.54
CA ARG A 573 -25.95 -24.97 8.73
C ARG A 573 -25.83 -24.53 10.20
N ILE A 574 -25.62 -25.48 11.11
CA ILE A 574 -25.51 -25.26 12.55
C ILE A 574 -24.14 -25.70 13.07
N ILE A 575 -23.56 -24.92 13.98
CA ILE A 575 -22.39 -25.33 14.78
C ILE A 575 -22.75 -25.19 16.26
N ILE A 576 -22.55 -26.25 17.05
CA ILE A 576 -22.80 -26.26 18.50
C ILE A 576 -21.49 -26.57 19.22
N PHE A 577 -21.02 -25.66 20.06
CA PHE A 577 -19.86 -25.85 20.93
C PHE A 577 -20.28 -26.50 22.26
N GLU A 578 -19.66 -27.60 22.62
CA GLU A 578 -20.06 -28.40 23.79
C GLU A 578 -19.60 -27.77 25.12
N LYS A 579 -20.26 -28.18 26.23
CA LYS A 579 -19.94 -27.73 27.59
C LYS A 579 -18.88 -28.61 28.26
N ASN A 580 -18.12 -28.03 29.19
CA ASN A 580 -17.38 -28.71 30.26
C ASN A 580 -16.35 -29.79 29.85
N HIS A 581 -15.82 -29.76 28.64
CA HIS A 581 -14.65 -30.59 28.31
C HIS A 581 -13.35 -29.97 28.84
N LEU A 582 -12.65 -30.76 29.66
CA LEU A 582 -11.23 -30.60 29.96
C LEU A 582 -10.42 -31.14 28.77
N TYR A 583 -9.45 -30.37 28.29
CA TYR A 583 -8.59 -30.76 27.18
C TYR A 583 -7.67 -31.93 27.57
N SER A 584 -7.75 -33.05 26.86
CA SER A 584 -6.60 -33.92 26.66
C SER A 584 -5.73 -33.35 25.54
N ASN A 585 -4.41 -33.34 25.73
CA ASN A 585 -3.49 -32.98 24.64
C ASN A 585 -3.60 -34.05 23.55
N HIS A 586 -4.11 -33.68 22.38
CA HIS A 586 -3.94 -34.45 21.15
C HIS A 586 -3.09 -33.66 20.16
N ASP A 587 -2.07 -34.34 19.66
CA ASP A 587 -1.19 -33.91 18.57
C ASP A 587 -1.88 -34.23 17.25
N LEU A 588 -2.41 -33.21 16.58
CA LEU A 588 -2.83 -33.28 15.19
C LEU A 588 -2.54 -31.94 14.52
N VAL A 589 -1.35 -31.84 13.94
CA VAL A 589 -0.96 -30.74 13.05
C VAL A 589 -1.68 -30.93 11.71
N LEU A 590 -2.36 -29.89 11.21
CA LEU A 590 -2.92 -29.91 9.87
C LEU A 590 -1.80 -29.66 8.86
N GLU A 591 -1.27 -30.75 8.29
CA GLU A 591 -0.27 -30.67 7.21
C GLU A 591 -0.90 -30.37 5.83
N HIS A 592 -2.23 -30.48 5.72
CA HIS A 592 -2.98 -30.22 4.50
C HIS A 592 -4.07 -29.19 4.80
N ILE A 593 -3.98 -28.04 4.12
CA ILE A 593 -5.09 -27.07 4.05
C ILE A 593 -5.76 -27.26 2.69
N PRO A 594 -7.09 -27.37 2.62
CA PRO A 594 -7.80 -27.49 1.36
C PRO A 594 -7.45 -26.33 0.44
N ILE A 595 -7.19 -26.65 -0.83
CA ILE A 595 -6.87 -25.66 -1.85
C ILE A 595 -8.09 -24.80 -2.11
N ASP A 596 -7.92 -23.47 -2.14
CA ASP A 596 -9.00 -22.54 -2.43
C ASP A 596 -9.69 -22.94 -3.75
N GLN A 597 -11.01 -23.07 -3.69
CA GLN A 597 -11.85 -23.43 -4.82
C GLN A 597 -11.58 -22.49 -6.02
N ILE A 598 -11.38 -21.19 -5.77
CA ILE A 598 -11.05 -20.19 -6.79
C ILE A 598 -9.69 -20.50 -7.45
N TYR A 599 -8.69 -20.93 -6.67
CA TYR A 599 -7.39 -21.35 -7.21
C TYR A 599 -7.52 -22.65 -8.04
N LEU A 600 -8.30 -23.63 -7.56
CA LEU A 600 -8.57 -24.87 -8.30
C LEU A 600 -9.24 -24.58 -9.65
N PHE A 601 -10.31 -23.79 -9.68
CA PHE A 601 -10.96 -23.37 -10.93
C PHE A 601 -10.03 -22.53 -11.82
N THR A 602 -9.16 -21.70 -11.24
CA THR A 602 -8.14 -20.96 -12.01
C THR A 602 -7.18 -21.91 -12.71
N MET A 603 -6.68 -22.94 -12.00
CA MET A 603 -5.81 -23.97 -12.57
C MET A 603 -6.54 -24.83 -13.63
N CYS A 604 -7.83 -25.15 -13.43
CA CYS A 604 -8.67 -25.83 -14.43
C CYS A 604 -8.83 -25.00 -15.71
N SER A 605 -9.11 -23.70 -15.56
CA SER A 605 -9.21 -22.74 -16.66
C SER A 605 -7.91 -22.65 -17.45
N PHE A 606 -6.80 -22.52 -16.72
CA PHE A 606 -5.45 -22.43 -17.28
C PHE A 606 -5.04 -23.68 -18.05
N ALA A 607 -5.27 -24.87 -17.47
CA ALA A 607 -5.03 -26.16 -18.11
C ALA A 607 -5.80 -26.30 -19.42
N ALA A 608 -7.11 -25.99 -19.40
CA ALA A 608 -7.99 -26.04 -20.56
C ALA A 608 -7.56 -25.12 -21.71
N MET A 609 -7.15 -23.88 -21.39
CA MET A 609 -6.78 -22.87 -22.37
C MET A 609 -5.44 -23.13 -23.05
N LEU A 610 -4.48 -23.63 -22.27
CA LEU A 610 -3.13 -23.92 -22.74
C LEU A 610 -2.95 -25.37 -23.20
N GLN A 611 -4.00 -26.18 -23.10
CA GLN A 611 -3.99 -27.61 -23.43
C GLN A 611 -2.88 -28.36 -22.68
N PHE A 612 -2.70 -28.06 -21.40
CA PHE A 612 -1.73 -28.70 -20.52
C PHE A 612 -2.39 -29.66 -19.54
N LYS A 613 -1.62 -30.65 -19.09
CA LYS A 613 -2.00 -31.55 -18.01
C LYS A 613 -1.36 -31.06 -16.71
N PHE A 614 -2.19 -30.75 -15.71
CA PHE A 614 -1.72 -30.43 -14.37
C PHE A 614 -2.03 -31.57 -13.41
N ILE A 615 -1.17 -31.75 -12.42
CA ILE A 615 -1.42 -32.64 -11.27
C ILE A 615 -1.31 -31.78 -10.03
N ILE A 616 -2.36 -31.80 -9.21
CA ILE A 616 -2.42 -31.17 -7.90
C ILE A 616 -2.43 -32.30 -6.89
N ASN A 617 -1.46 -32.29 -5.96
CA ASN A 617 -1.31 -33.32 -4.93
C ASN A 617 -1.83 -32.82 -3.58
N ASN A 618 -2.12 -33.76 -2.67
CA ASN A 618 -2.46 -33.51 -1.25
C ASN A 618 -3.67 -32.56 -1.07
N PHE A 619 -4.79 -32.86 -1.74
CA PHE A 619 -6.02 -32.07 -1.64
C PHE A 619 -7.08 -32.72 -0.75
N GLU A 620 -7.62 -31.97 0.21
CA GLU A 620 -8.86 -32.32 0.90
C GLU A 620 -10.08 -32.00 0.01
N TYR A 621 -10.90 -33.02 -0.24
CA TYR A 621 -11.97 -33.03 -1.25
C TYR A 621 -13.27 -32.37 -0.77
N ASP A 622 -13.73 -31.33 -1.47
CA ASP A 622 -15.09 -30.78 -1.38
C ASP A 622 -16.02 -31.58 -2.30
N GLN A 623 -17.01 -32.28 -1.75
CA GLN A 623 -17.85 -33.19 -2.53
C GLN A 623 -18.71 -32.47 -3.58
N CYS A 624 -19.27 -31.31 -3.26
CA CYS A 624 -20.17 -30.58 -4.16
C CYS A 624 -19.42 -30.07 -5.39
N ILE A 625 -18.30 -29.37 -5.17
CA ILE A 625 -17.51 -28.79 -6.26
C ILE A 625 -16.84 -29.85 -7.11
N THR A 626 -16.50 -30.98 -6.51
CA THR A 626 -15.66 -31.94 -7.19
C THR A 626 -16.48 -32.99 -7.94
N GLU A 627 -17.71 -33.29 -7.50
CA GLU A 627 -18.73 -33.93 -8.35
C GLU A 627 -19.09 -33.04 -9.54
N TYR A 628 -19.19 -31.72 -9.34
CA TYR A 628 -19.40 -30.77 -10.43
C TYR A 628 -18.23 -30.73 -11.43
N LEU A 629 -16.98 -30.60 -10.96
CA LEU A 629 -15.79 -30.63 -11.83
C LEU A 629 -15.61 -31.97 -12.57
N LYS A 630 -16.03 -33.09 -11.95
CA LYS A 630 -16.14 -34.41 -12.59
C LYS A 630 -17.25 -34.44 -13.66
N SER A 631 -18.43 -33.88 -13.39
CA SER A 631 -19.56 -33.89 -14.34
C SER A 631 -19.30 -33.04 -15.58
N ILE A 632 -18.56 -31.92 -15.44
CA ILE A 632 -18.04 -31.15 -16.58
C ILE A 632 -16.65 -31.64 -17.05
N MET A 633 -16.24 -32.86 -16.73
CA MET A 633 -15.05 -33.57 -17.29
C MET A 633 -13.72 -32.81 -17.30
N LEU A 634 -13.48 -31.91 -16.33
CA LEU A 634 -12.22 -31.14 -16.27
C LEU A 634 -11.09 -31.89 -15.56
N ILE A 635 -11.46 -32.81 -14.67
CA ILE A 635 -10.53 -33.48 -13.77
C ILE A 635 -10.82 -34.97 -13.65
N ASN A 636 -9.76 -35.75 -13.50
CA ASN A 636 -9.79 -37.11 -13.00
C ASN A 636 -9.15 -37.11 -11.61
N ILE A 637 -9.75 -37.77 -10.64
CA ILE A 637 -9.22 -37.82 -9.27
C ILE A 637 -8.80 -39.23 -8.95
N ASN A 638 -7.56 -39.36 -8.50
CA ASN A 638 -7.08 -40.61 -7.96
C ASN A 638 -7.34 -40.62 -6.45
N ASP A 639 -8.48 -41.18 -6.06
CA ASP A 639 -8.95 -41.24 -4.68
C ASP A 639 -7.96 -41.96 -3.74
N THR A 640 -7.06 -42.82 -4.26
CA THR A 640 -6.03 -43.51 -3.44
C THR A 640 -4.84 -42.64 -3.06
N ASN A 641 -4.57 -41.57 -3.81
CA ASN A 641 -3.40 -40.70 -3.62
C ASN A 641 -3.75 -39.23 -3.34
N GLN A 642 -5.04 -38.87 -3.18
CA GLN A 642 -5.52 -37.48 -3.02
C GLN A 642 -5.03 -36.51 -4.12
N ASN A 643 -4.87 -37.02 -5.35
CA ASN A 643 -4.36 -36.25 -6.47
C ASN A 643 -5.49 -35.88 -7.46
N ILE A 644 -5.61 -34.59 -7.78
CA ILE A 644 -6.43 -34.09 -8.88
C ILE A 644 -5.56 -33.99 -10.14
N ILE A 645 -5.91 -34.77 -11.17
CA ILE A 645 -5.34 -34.70 -12.51
C ILE A 645 -6.27 -33.85 -13.37
N ILE A 646 -5.85 -32.63 -13.71
CA ILE A 646 -6.55 -31.75 -14.64
C ILE A 646 -5.99 -32.02 -16.04
N ASP A 647 -6.83 -32.43 -17.00
CA ASP A 647 -6.38 -32.67 -18.39
C ASP A 647 -6.94 -31.61 -19.35
N GLY A 648 -6.08 -30.70 -19.79
CA GLY A 648 -6.39 -29.69 -20.79
C GLY A 648 -6.58 -30.23 -22.21
N LYS A 649 -6.10 -31.43 -22.52
CA LYS A 649 -6.03 -31.98 -23.88
C LYS A 649 -7.22 -32.84 -24.28
N THR A 650 -7.97 -33.37 -23.32
CA THR A 650 -9.15 -34.20 -23.58
C THR A 650 -10.21 -33.42 -24.36
N SER A 651 -10.62 -33.98 -25.51
CA SER A 651 -11.69 -33.44 -26.34
C SER A 651 -13.05 -33.68 -25.67
N PHE A 652 -13.84 -32.63 -25.47
CA PHE A 652 -15.19 -32.74 -24.91
C PHE A 652 -16.15 -33.39 -25.91
N THR A 653 -16.63 -34.59 -25.59
CA THR A 653 -17.76 -35.22 -26.26
C THR A 653 -19.05 -34.85 -25.52
N HIS A 654 -19.60 -33.66 -25.78
CA HIS A 654 -20.90 -33.25 -25.25
C HIS A 654 -21.92 -33.04 -26.37
N ASN A 655 -23.17 -33.41 -26.10
CA ASN A 655 -24.28 -33.21 -27.02
C ASN A 655 -24.54 -31.71 -27.22
N GLN A 656 -24.66 -31.24 -28.47
CA GLN A 656 -24.61 -29.80 -28.78
C GLN A 656 -25.85 -28.99 -28.33
N ASN A 657 -26.88 -29.66 -27.83
CA ASN A 657 -28.17 -29.06 -27.47
C ASN A 657 -28.34 -28.81 -25.96
N ASP A 658 -27.47 -29.36 -25.11
CA ASP A 658 -27.60 -29.21 -23.66
C ASP A 658 -27.04 -27.86 -23.21
N ARG A 659 -27.94 -26.94 -22.80
CA ARG A 659 -27.55 -25.71 -22.11
C ARG A 659 -27.44 -25.99 -20.61
N HIS A 660 -26.22 -25.96 -20.10
CA HIS A 660 -25.97 -26.06 -18.67
C HIS A 660 -26.43 -24.78 -17.97
N LYS A 661 -27.28 -24.93 -16.94
CA LYS A 661 -27.73 -23.83 -16.10
C LYS A 661 -26.95 -23.86 -14.79
N LEU A 662 -26.13 -22.83 -14.60
CA LEU A 662 -25.27 -22.64 -13.45
C LEU A 662 -25.84 -21.54 -12.58
N ILE A 663 -25.84 -21.77 -11.28
CA ILE A 663 -26.32 -20.82 -10.30
C ILE A 663 -25.12 -20.46 -9.42
N CYS A 664 -24.67 -19.23 -9.53
CA CYS A 664 -23.81 -18.59 -8.54
C CYS A 664 -24.69 -18.10 -7.39
N ASP A 665 -24.56 -18.79 -6.27
CA ASP A 665 -25.32 -18.56 -5.05
C ASP A 665 -24.44 -18.90 -3.85
N ILE A 666 -24.93 -18.62 -2.65
CA ILE A 666 -24.26 -18.89 -1.39
C ILE A 666 -24.11 -20.40 -1.22
N TYR A 667 -22.86 -20.85 -1.16
CA TYR A 667 -22.49 -22.26 -0.96
C TYR A 667 -23.28 -22.89 0.21
N PRO A 668 -23.75 -24.16 0.10
CA PRO A 668 -23.48 -25.14 -0.96
C PRO A 668 -24.50 -25.14 -2.10
N ASN A 669 -25.47 -24.22 -2.11
CA ASN A 669 -26.60 -24.27 -3.04
C ASN A 669 -26.23 -23.81 -4.46
N GLY A 670 -25.03 -23.26 -4.63
CA GLY A 670 -24.49 -22.77 -5.89
C GLY A 670 -22.98 -22.55 -5.79
N LEU A 671 -22.39 -22.12 -6.91
CA LEU A 671 -20.95 -21.87 -7.02
C LEU A 671 -20.60 -20.49 -6.46
N PRO A 672 -19.50 -20.34 -5.69
CA PRO A 672 -19.09 -19.03 -5.17
C PRO A 672 -18.99 -17.98 -6.27
N THR A 673 -19.65 -16.83 -6.07
CA THR A 673 -19.73 -15.75 -7.06
C THR A 673 -18.36 -15.23 -7.52
N ASP A 674 -17.32 -15.39 -6.69
CA ASP A 674 -15.98 -14.92 -7.06
C ASP A 674 -15.28 -15.84 -8.10
N ILE A 675 -15.85 -17.02 -8.37
CA ILE A 675 -15.44 -17.99 -9.41
C ILE A 675 -16.14 -17.71 -10.76
N SER A 676 -17.29 -17.03 -10.77
CA SER A 676 -18.10 -16.73 -11.98
C SER A 676 -17.27 -16.27 -13.20
N PRO A 677 -16.36 -15.28 -13.08
CA PRO A 677 -15.51 -14.84 -14.20
C PRO A 677 -14.57 -15.94 -14.72
N ILE A 678 -13.99 -16.72 -13.82
CA ILE A 678 -12.99 -17.76 -14.11
C ILE A 678 -13.66 -18.96 -14.80
N LEU A 679 -14.83 -19.38 -14.31
CA LEU A 679 -15.67 -20.39 -14.96
C LEU A 679 -16.12 -19.95 -16.35
N THR A 680 -16.52 -18.69 -16.49
CA THR A 680 -16.88 -18.13 -17.79
C THR A 680 -15.73 -18.23 -18.79
N ALA A 681 -14.54 -17.83 -18.36
CA ALA A 681 -13.32 -17.92 -19.15
C ALA A 681 -13.03 -19.37 -19.60
N LEU A 682 -13.21 -20.35 -18.70
CA LEU A 682 -13.04 -21.77 -18.97
C LEU A 682 -14.06 -22.35 -19.96
N PHE A 683 -15.35 -22.08 -19.79
CA PHE A 683 -16.38 -22.56 -20.71
C PHE A 683 -16.21 -21.97 -22.12
N ILE A 684 -15.80 -20.70 -22.18
CA ILE A 684 -15.40 -20.05 -23.42
C ILE A 684 -14.23 -20.81 -24.09
N ALA A 685 -13.17 -21.15 -23.33
CA ALA A 685 -12.02 -21.89 -23.85
C ALA A 685 -12.36 -23.31 -24.32
N ARG A 686 -13.36 -23.95 -23.69
CA ARG A 686 -13.89 -25.26 -24.10
C ARG A 686 -15.03 -25.17 -25.13
N ASN A 687 -15.43 -23.96 -25.56
CA ASN A 687 -16.50 -23.70 -26.52
C ASN A 687 -17.90 -24.25 -26.10
N ILE A 688 -18.23 -24.11 -24.81
CA ILE A 688 -19.45 -24.62 -24.15
C ILE A 688 -20.47 -23.48 -23.96
N SER A 689 -21.74 -23.72 -24.28
CA SER A 689 -22.87 -22.81 -23.99
C SER A 689 -23.37 -22.98 -22.56
N PHE A 690 -23.67 -21.89 -21.85
CA PHE A 690 -24.23 -21.97 -20.50
C PHE A 690 -25.07 -20.73 -20.13
N GLU A 691 -26.04 -20.90 -19.23
CA GLU A 691 -26.73 -19.83 -18.50
C GLU A 691 -26.09 -19.74 -17.12
N LEU A 692 -25.58 -18.56 -16.74
CA LEU A 692 -25.07 -18.30 -15.40
C LEU A 692 -26.00 -17.30 -14.71
N ILE A 693 -26.56 -17.68 -13.56
CA ILE A 693 -27.32 -16.76 -12.71
C ILE A 693 -26.40 -16.31 -11.58
N ASP A 694 -26.13 -15.01 -11.48
CA ASP A 694 -25.40 -14.38 -10.38
C ASP A 694 -26.33 -13.40 -9.68
N TYR A 695 -26.80 -13.77 -8.49
CA TYR A 695 -27.80 -12.98 -7.75
C TYR A 695 -27.26 -11.68 -7.13
N ILE A 696 -26.02 -11.26 -7.41
CA ILE A 696 -25.33 -10.17 -6.71
C ILE A 696 -25.06 -8.94 -7.60
N TYR A 697 -25.70 -7.81 -7.26
CA TYR A 697 -25.46 -6.39 -7.64
C TYR A 697 -24.91 -6.06 -9.05
N ASP A 698 -25.60 -5.14 -9.76
CA ASP A 698 -25.29 -4.57 -11.10
C ASP A 698 -23.84 -4.20 -11.45
N LYS A 699 -22.95 -4.03 -10.45
CA LYS A 699 -21.52 -3.72 -10.65
C LYS A 699 -20.59 -4.93 -10.56
N ARG A 700 -21.06 -6.14 -10.25
CA ARG A 700 -20.22 -7.35 -10.20
C ARG A 700 -19.90 -7.98 -11.54
N ASN A 701 -20.60 -7.59 -12.61
CA ASN A 701 -20.56 -8.21 -13.95
C ASN A 701 -19.81 -7.37 -15.01
N THR A 702 -18.85 -6.54 -14.60
CA THR A 702 -18.07 -5.69 -15.50
C THR A 702 -17.21 -6.48 -16.49
N GLN A 703 -16.76 -7.68 -16.11
CA GLN A 703 -16.01 -8.62 -16.96
C GLN A 703 -16.76 -8.97 -18.25
N CYS A 704 -18.09 -9.02 -18.23
CA CYS A 704 -18.90 -9.40 -19.39
C CYS A 704 -18.69 -8.43 -20.57
N LYS A 705 -18.44 -7.15 -20.27
CA LYS A 705 -18.10 -6.13 -21.28
C LYS A 705 -16.75 -6.40 -21.92
N GLU A 706 -15.74 -6.74 -21.13
CA GLU A 706 -14.39 -7.08 -21.60
C GLU A 706 -14.38 -8.40 -22.40
N PHE A 707 -15.17 -9.39 -22.00
CA PHE A 707 -15.33 -10.63 -22.77
C PHE A 707 -16.10 -10.40 -24.09
N THR A 708 -17.03 -9.45 -24.12
CA THR A 708 -17.73 -9.04 -25.36
C THR A 708 -16.78 -8.30 -26.31
N LYS A 709 -15.85 -7.48 -25.79
CA LYS A 709 -14.76 -6.88 -26.60
C LYS A 709 -13.90 -7.95 -27.27
N LEU A 710 -13.76 -9.13 -26.67
CA LEU A 710 -13.05 -10.26 -27.27
C LEU A 710 -13.85 -10.98 -28.38
N GLY A 711 -15.09 -10.58 -28.65
CA GLY A 711 -15.93 -11.12 -29.72
C GLY A 711 -16.93 -12.20 -29.30
N TYR A 712 -17.09 -12.46 -28.00
CA TYR A 712 -18.12 -13.38 -27.51
C TYR A 712 -19.49 -12.71 -27.41
N GLU A 713 -20.55 -13.48 -27.67
CA GLU A 713 -21.93 -13.03 -27.49
C GLU A 713 -22.39 -13.30 -26.05
N ILE A 714 -22.48 -12.23 -25.25
CA ILE A 714 -22.85 -12.28 -23.84
C ILE A 714 -24.01 -11.33 -23.62
N ILE A 715 -25.10 -11.85 -23.05
CA ILE A 715 -26.32 -11.08 -22.78
C ILE A 715 -26.53 -11.06 -21.26
N THR A 716 -26.57 -9.86 -20.69
CA THR A 716 -26.90 -9.65 -19.26
C THR A 716 -28.34 -9.18 -19.13
N ASP A 717 -29.15 -9.90 -18.34
CA ASP A 717 -30.54 -9.58 -18.02
C ASP A 717 -30.74 -9.63 -16.50
N GLY A 718 -30.65 -8.47 -15.84
CA GLY A 718 -30.60 -8.36 -14.38
C GLY A 718 -29.52 -9.25 -13.78
N ASN A 719 -29.96 -10.22 -12.97
CA ASN A 719 -29.11 -11.19 -12.27
C ASN A 719 -28.70 -12.40 -13.15
N LYS A 720 -29.06 -12.40 -14.44
CA LYS A 720 -28.71 -13.49 -15.38
C LYS A 720 -27.67 -13.05 -16.38
N ILE A 721 -26.77 -13.96 -16.70
CA ILE A 721 -25.75 -13.80 -17.73
C ILE A 721 -25.82 -15.01 -18.65
N LEU A 722 -26.26 -14.79 -19.88
CA LEU A 722 -26.39 -15.81 -20.91
C LEU A 722 -25.15 -15.76 -21.80
N TYR A 723 -24.46 -16.89 -21.92
CA TYR A 723 -23.26 -17.05 -22.73
C TYR A 723 -23.56 -17.92 -23.95
N ASN A 724 -23.59 -17.31 -25.12
CA ASN A 724 -23.86 -17.99 -26.37
C ASN A 724 -22.56 -18.43 -27.05
N ARG A 725 -22.54 -19.67 -27.58
CA ARG A 725 -21.41 -20.27 -28.32
C ARG A 725 -20.97 -19.46 -29.56
N LYS A 726 -21.83 -18.57 -30.07
CA LYS A 726 -21.58 -17.85 -31.30
C LYS A 726 -20.61 -16.69 -31.05
N LYS A 727 -19.43 -16.78 -31.66
CA LYS A 727 -18.53 -15.63 -31.80
C LYS A 727 -19.19 -14.63 -32.74
N GLN A 728 -19.24 -13.36 -32.36
CA GLN A 728 -19.63 -12.29 -33.29
C GLN A 728 -18.52 -12.11 -34.33
N ASP A 729 -18.87 -11.78 -35.59
CA ASP A 729 -17.92 -11.51 -36.67
C ASP A 729 -17.12 -10.20 -36.49
N LYS A 730 -17.02 -9.70 -35.25
CA LYS A 730 -16.24 -8.52 -34.88
C LYS A 730 -14.78 -8.90 -34.65
N LYS A 731 -13.89 -8.02 -35.11
CA LYS A 731 -12.47 -8.06 -34.71
C LYS A 731 -12.37 -7.86 -33.19
N PRO A 732 -11.74 -8.77 -32.43
CA PRO A 732 -11.52 -8.60 -31.00
C PRO A 732 -10.73 -7.31 -30.68
N CYS A 733 -10.95 -6.74 -29.49
CA CYS A 733 -10.18 -5.60 -29.00
C CYS A 733 -8.85 -6.06 -28.38
N LYS A 734 -7.81 -5.22 -28.48
CA LYS A 734 -6.51 -5.43 -27.82
C LYS A 734 -6.45 -4.88 -26.41
N ASP A 735 -7.33 -3.92 -26.08
CA ASP A 735 -7.32 -3.17 -24.82
C ASP A 735 -8.43 -3.65 -23.87
N LEU A 736 -8.00 -4.41 -22.87
CA LEU A 736 -8.87 -5.01 -21.85
C LEU A 736 -8.59 -4.37 -20.49
N PHE A 737 -9.60 -4.31 -19.63
CA PHE A 737 -9.48 -3.69 -18.31
C PHE A 737 -9.75 -4.70 -17.19
N ALA A 738 -8.80 -4.86 -16.28
CA ALA A 738 -8.94 -5.64 -15.06
C ALA A 738 -9.68 -4.84 -13.97
N HIS A 739 -10.98 -4.58 -14.16
CA HIS A 739 -11.80 -3.70 -13.29
C HIS A 739 -11.83 -4.10 -11.81
N ASP A 740 -11.64 -5.38 -11.50
CA ASP A 740 -11.42 -5.90 -10.15
C ASP A 740 -10.62 -7.21 -10.18
N ILE A 741 -10.22 -7.70 -9.00
CA ILE A 741 -9.40 -8.90 -8.82
C ILE A 741 -9.93 -10.17 -9.51
N ARG A 742 -11.24 -10.35 -9.62
CA ARG A 742 -11.88 -11.55 -10.19
C ARG A 742 -11.98 -11.44 -11.71
N SER A 743 -12.33 -10.26 -12.19
CA SER A 743 -12.36 -9.96 -13.63
C SER A 743 -10.94 -9.96 -14.22
N GLY A 744 -9.93 -9.48 -13.50
CA GLY A 744 -8.55 -9.42 -13.94
C GLY A 744 -7.95 -10.77 -14.33
N VAL A 745 -8.09 -11.81 -13.51
CA VAL A 745 -7.60 -13.16 -13.87
C VAL A 745 -8.36 -13.72 -15.06
N ALA A 746 -9.68 -13.60 -15.09
CA ALA A 746 -10.48 -14.14 -16.19
C ALA A 746 -10.17 -13.45 -17.53
N VAL A 747 -9.91 -12.13 -17.50
CA VAL A 747 -9.44 -11.34 -18.66
C VAL A 747 -8.06 -11.82 -19.12
N LEU A 748 -7.11 -12.01 -18.20
CA LEU A 748 -5.78 -12.56 -18.49
C LEU A 748 -5.85 -13.95 -19.12
N LEU A 749 -6.62 -14.85 -18.50
CA LEU A 749 -6.85 -16.22 -18.96
C LEU A 749 -7.38 -16.23 -20.41
N LEU A 750 -8.41 -15.43 -20.71
CA LEU A 750 -8.95 -15.33 -22.07
C LEU A 750 -7.97 -14.70 -23.06
N ALA A 751 -7.20 -13.69 -22.66
CA ALA A 751 -6.16 -13.12 -23.51
C ALA A 751 -5.13 -14.17 -23.93
N LEU A 752 -4.67 -15.01 -22.99
CA LEU A 752 -3.73 -16.11 -23.25
C LEU A 752 -4.32 -17.16 -24.21
N TYR A 753 -5.59 -17.52 -24.04
CA TYR A 753 -6.31 -18.42 -24.96
C TYR A 753 -6.38 -17.85 -26.40
N TYR A 754 -6.60 -16.54 -26.54
CA TYR A 754 -6.59 -15.88 -27.85
C TYR A 754 -5.23 -15.88 -28.53
N VAL A 755 -4.16 -15.64 -27.77
CA VAL A 755 -2.78 -15.74 -28.28
C VAL A 755 -2.44 -17.17 -28.69
N ASN A 756 -2.81 -18.16 -27.87
CA ASN A 756 -2.47 -19.57 -28.10
C ASN A 756 -3.18 -20.19 -29.32
N THR A 757 -4.45 -19.84 -29.57
CA THR A 757 -5.27 -20.51 -30.59
C THR A 757 -5.01 -20.08 -32.04
N ASN A 758 -3.98 -19.29 -32.32
CA ASN A 758 -3.59 -18.80 -33.66
C ASN A 758 -4.72 -18.12 -34.46
N GLN A 759 -5.85 -17.75 -33.84
CA GLN A 759 -6.93 -17.03 -34.53
C GLN A 759 -6.51 -15.62 -34.96
N TRP A 760 -5.37 -15.15 -34.44
CA TRP A 760 -4.75 -13.86 -34.63
C TRP A 760 -3.29 -14.04 -35.08
N ASN A 761 -2.84 -13.31 -36.10
CA ASN A 761 -1.48 -13.42 -36.67
C ASN A 761 -0.37 -13.20 -35.63
N LYS A 762 0.83 -13.73 -35.90
CA LYS A 762 2.01 -13.84 -35.00
C LYS A 762 2.55 -12.55 -34.34
N ASN A 763 2.00 -11.37 -34.61
CA ASN A 763 2.50 -10.07 -34.11
C ASN A 763 1.47 -9.37 -33.20
N ASN A 764 0.75 -10.10 -32.34
CA ASN A 764 -0.36 -9.54 -31.56
C ASN A 764 -0.12 -9.53 -30.04
N GLU A 765 0.28 -8.35 -29.57
CA GLU A 765 0.18 -7.92 -28.17
C GLU A 765 -1.29 -7.72 -27.74
N ILE A 766 -1.59 -8.02 -26.48
CA ILE A 766 -2.84 -7.70 -25.78
C ILE A 766 -2.46 -6.90 -24.53
N ILE A 767 -3.08 -5.75 -24.34
CA ILE A 767 -2.80 -4.83 -23.23
C ILE A 767 -3.91 -4.98 -22.19
N ILE A 768 -3.53 -5.31 -20.96
CA ILE A 768 -4.46 -5.43 -19.83
C ILE A 768 -4.19 -4.29 -18.85
N HIS A 769 -5.04 -3.28 -18.92
CA HIS A 769 -5.06 -2.12 -18.05
C HIS A 769 -5.45 -2.52 -16.61
N GLN A 770 -4.94 -1.78 -15.61
CA GLN A 770 -5.14 -2.07 -14.17
C GLN A 770 -4.54 -3.40 -13.69
N TYR A 771 -3.34 -3.77 -14.17
CA TYR A 771 -2.63 -5.01 -13.81
C TYR A 771 -2.52 -5.25 -12.29
N GLU A 772 -2.51 -4.18 -11.48
CA GLU A 772 -2.52 -4.20 -10.01
C GLU A 772 -3.67 -5.04 -9.42
N GLN A 773 -4.83 -5.12 -10.09
CA GLN A 773 -5.95 -5.96 -9.63
C GLN A 773 -5.64 -7.45 -9.79
N ILE A 774 -4.89 -7.82 -10.83
CA ILE A 774 -4.38 -9.18 -11.04
C ILE A 774 -3.28 -9.48 -10.02
N GLN A 775 -2.31 -8.57 -9.87
CA GLN A 775 -1.19 -8.72 -8.93
C GLN A 775 -1.68 -8.91 -7.48
N ARG A 776 -2.70 -8.16 -7.06
CA ARG A 776 -3.28 -8.21 -5.71
C ARG A 776 -3.81 -9.60 -5.31
N GLY A 777 -4.21 -10.43 -6.26
CA GLY A 777 -4.69 -11.79 -6.01
C GLY A 777 -3.73 -12.89 -6.44
N TYR A 778 -3.10 -12.73 -7.60
CA TYR A 778 -2.54 -13.84 -8.38
C TYR A 778 -1.20 -13.47 -9.02
N GLY A 779 -0.40 -12.61 -8.37
CA GLY A 779 0.94 -12.20 -8.85
C GLY A 779 1.87 -13.37 -9.21
N ASN A 780 1.79 -14.48 -8.47
CA ASN A 780 2.50 -15.73 -8.77
C ASN A 780 2.18 -16.34 -10.15
N LEU A 781 0.95 -16.15 -10.64
CA LEU A 781 0.55 -16.60 -11.97
C LEU A 781 1.24 -15.76 -13.06
N LEU A 782 1.34 -14.45 -12.84
CA LEU A 782 1.86 -13.49 -13.82
C LEU A 782 3.35 -13.65 -14.12
N HIS A 783 4.21 -13.67 -13.10
CA HIS A 783 5.65 -13.50 -13.29
C HIS A 783 6.47 -14.80 -13.39
N LEU A 784 6.06 -15.85 -12.69
CA LEU A 784 6.80 -17.11 -12.65
C LEU A 784 6.25 -18.13 -13.65
N LYS A 785 4.93 -18.34 -13.67
CA LYS A 785 4.33 -19.42 -14.47
C LYS A 785 4.20 -19.11 -15.96
N LEU A 786 3.73 -17.92 -16.34
CA LEU A 786 3.47 -17.61 -17.76
C LEU A 786 4.72 -17.61 -18.64
N SER A 787 5.83 -17.11 -18.10
CA SER A 787 7.14 -17.10 -18.75
C SER A 787 7.70 -18.51 -18.95
N GLU A 788 7.55 -19.40 -17.96
CA GLU A 788 7.87 -20.84 -18.07
C GLU A 788 7.09 -21.53 -19.19
N PHE A 789 5.84 -21.12 -19.45
CA PHE A 789 5.01 -21.62 -20.56
C PHE A 789 5.25 -20.90 -21.90
N GLY A 790 6.27 -20.04 -22.01
CA GLY A 790 6.69 -19.41 -23.26
C GLY A 790 5.93 -18.13 -23.63
N PHE A 791 5.16 -17.53 -22.72
CA PHE A 791 4.54 -16.22 -22.93
C PHE A 791 5.49 -15.09 -22.51
N ASP A 792 5.77 -14.16 -23.43
CA ASP A 792 6.49 -12.91 -23.13
C ASP A 792 5.55 -11.94 -22.38
N VAL A 793 5.50 -12.06 -21.06
CA VAL A 793 4.69 -11.21 -20.18
C VAL A 793 5.51 -10.03 -19.68
N ARG A 794 5.16 -8.84 -20.17
CA ARG A 794 5.79 -7.58 -19.78
C ARG A 794 4.83 -6.78 -18.91
N VAL A 795 5.15 -6.64 -17.62
CA VAL A 795 4.46 -5.68 -16.76
C VAL A 795 5.01 -4.29 -17.08
N ILE A 796 4.34 -3.62 -18.01
CA ILE A 796 4.56 -2.20 -18.27
C ILE A 796 3.88 -1.46 -17.12
N HIS A 797 4.67 -0.79 -16.29
CA HIS A 797 4.13 0.22 -15.40
C HIS A 797 3.74 1.42 -16.26
N GLU A 798 2.48 1.39 -16.68
CA GLU A 798 1.74 2.62 -16.94
C GLU A 798 1.55 3.33 -15.59
#